data_AF-A0A937C980-F1
#
_entry.id   AF-A0A937C980-F1
#
_cell.length_a   1.000
_cell.length_b   1.000
_cell.length_c   1.000
_cell.angle_alpha   90.00
_cell.angle_beta   90.00
_cell.angle_gamma   90.00
#
_symmetry.space_group_name_H-M   'P 1'
#
loop_
_entity.id
_entity.type
_entity.pdbx_description
1 polymer ?
#
loop_
_entity_poly.entity_id
_entity_poly.type
_entity_poly.pdbx_seq_one_letter_code
_entity_poly.pdbx_strand_id
1 'polypeptide(L)'
;MRKLSLLLLTVCFATIVNAQITITVTGNTNTTPNLLATYPSLSAALTDLNAVTVMTGPVVLTCDAGTSETAPIKGFVLGSATLNPVLSATNTITINKTGGTVTINAGVGTANGPSTTPDGMLYLNGADYVTIDGLTFTDGNTLTATVAMEFGVALFKLNAGDGCNNNTIQNCTFNMQRINNNAGSTPMLDGSWAIEVLNSTAAAATTALTPTNGGTLATNGTNSGNRFYTNTINSGNGGIGFGGYAATLGVGPAPNATTFLGDLGNDVGGTSSGTGNIILNFGGGAATSPSAGIRANNQWSVNIQYNTVNNNNGSGVNHVTTLRGIYAQAGTSANATINNNIVTVQSGGTTSLLEGIDNAIGGTAASNTVTINNNTIRFSYTTATTAIFNGILNSATAATVNINTNDISVTAGGSLAGTGTCVMIETGSPTTATANSNSITNIPRSGASGSWRGIKTTSPTNFTANGNTIDGLSWTAVASTGSISPIYSLSSAVNVTVNNNIIRNMSTPTTGTIIGITEFGSSGLKTFQNNQIYNFFTTAGGAGGATFTGISESTGSTNTYSNNIIYSLNSTGTTGGTGGTITGITFSSGTTNNVSNNAIYDLSSTSTNPTVTGINIGGGTTNNINNNLIGDLRATASTGNVTISGILAGSGTTNNIFHNTVNIASTTASVTTFGTSAIYFSSSTPVNNLRNNIFVNTSAPGPTGGFTAAIRYTIAPTSTNFPAANNNNFYYAGVAAANKVLYCEGSSATPTNGQQTIGAYKTYINTTLPVAGRESSSVSEIPNWVSTTGTNPVTTFLQYNTAIPTQIEQGGGTGTGISTDFAATTRCPGGGCPGAASTPDMGAWELNGLALDLTAPAISYTVIPNTTCLTDRTLSSAITDASLVNTTAGTKPRLYFKKSGDLNTYAGNTNADNGWKYVEATNASSPFSFTTDYTLLQSAVATGDVIQYFVVAQDLAATPNVGINSGIFAAAPTSVALTSGAFPLTGTINSYTVVLSVPTTITIGALGTYTTLTAASTGFFADLNAKSLSGNTTVTILDAAITETGAVPLTAINYGCGGGPYTLTIKPNTGVTTVLSGTFAGPSIDLNGADLVTFDGHNSGGEVQKI
;
A
#
# COMPACT_ATOMS: atom_id res chain seq x y z
N MET A 1 88.01 22.72 -60.16
CA MET A 1 87.80 24.09 -59.63
C MET A 1 86.67 24.00 -58.61
N ARG A 2 86.83 23.54 -57.36
CA ARG A 2 87.55 24.10 -56.19
C ARG A 2 87.41 25.62 -56.05
N LYS A 3 86.73 26.02 -54.96
CA LYS A 3 86.68 27.34 -54.30
C LYS A 3 85.58 28.33 -54.73
N LEU A 4 84.31 27.94 -54.61
CA LEU A 4 83.23 28.89 -54.33
C LEU A 4 82.05 28.24 -53.57
N SER A 5 82.36 27.35 -52.63
CA SER A 5 81.36 26.50 -51.94
C SER A 5 81.42 26.62 -50.41
N LEU A 6 82.12 27.63 -49.86
CA LEU A 6 82.42 27.70 -48.42
C LEU A 6 82.05 29.01 -47.73
N LEU A 7 81.36 29.96 -48.40
CA LEU A 7 80.99 31.24 -47.77
C LEU A 7 79.49 31.56 -47.79
N LEU A 8 78.65 30.68 -48.36
CA LEU A 8 77.19 30.85 -48.42
C LEU A 8 76.42 29.70 -47.75
N LEU A 9 77.07 28.98 -46.82
CA LEU A 9 76.45 27.91 -46.02
C LEU A 9 76.49 28.22 -44.51
N THR A 10 76.77 29.47 -44.13
CA THR A 10 76.98 29.85 -42.72
C THR A 10 75.99 30.88 -42.18
N VAL A 11 74.94 31.25 -42.94
CA VAL A 11 73.97 32.30 -42.54
C VAL A 11 72.49 31.85 -42.65
N CYS A 12 72.20 30.55 -42.76
CA CYS A 12 70.82 30.04 -42.72
C CYS A 12 70.54 29.00 -41.61
N PHE A 13 71.41 28.87 -40.60
CA PHE A 13 70.97 28.36 -39.31
C PHE A 13 70.30 29.52 -38.56
N ALA A 14 69.10 29.89 -38.98
CA ALA A 14 68.17 30.49 -38.04
C ALA A 14 67.93 29.43 -36.97
N THR A 15 68.61 29.58 -35.83
CA THR A 15 68.25 28.93 -34.58
C THR A 15 66.77 29.21 -34.40
N ILE A 16 65.93 28.21 -34.64
CA ILE A 16 64.55 28.23 -34.18
C ILE A 16 64.69 28.30 -32.67
N VAL A 17 64.51 29.49 -32.11
CA VAL A 17 64.45 29.66 -30.66
C VAL A 17 63.16 28.95 -30.27
N ASN A 18 63.28 27.68 -29.90
CA ASN A 18 62.17 26.98 -29.25
C ASN A 18 61.83 27.83 -28.03
N ALA A 19 60.55 28.18 -27.87
CA ALA A 19 60.11 28.80 -26.63
C ALA A 19 60.51 27.87 -25.47
N GLN A 20 61.11 28.45 -24.42
CA GLN A 20 61.56 27.74 -23.22
C GLN A 20 60.91 28.37 -22.00
N ILE A 21 60.55 27.55 -21.02
CA ILE A 21 60.00 28.02 -19.75
C ILE A 21 61.16 28.25 -18.80
N THR A 22 61.45 29.51 -18.49
CA THR A 22 62.42 29.82 -17.43
C THR A 22 61.88 29.35 -16.08
N ILE A 23 62.76 28.73 -15.28
CA ILE A 23 62.42 28.16 -13.98
C ILE A 23 63.20 28.88 -12.89
N THR A 24 62.50 29.34 -11.86
CA THR A 24 63.09 29.76 -10.59
C THR A 24 62.96 28.63 -9.57
N VAL A 25 64.04 28.29 -8.88
CA VAL A 25 64.05 27.19 -7.88
C VAL A 25 64.12 27.75 -6.47
N THR A 26 63.07 27.50 -5.67
CA THR A 26 63.08 27.72 -4.22
C THR A 26 63.49 26.44 -3.51
N GLY A 27 64.37 26.54 -2.51
CA GLY A 27 64.94 25.36 -1.84
C GLY A 27 66.07 24.70 -2.64
N ASN A 28 66.69 25.42 -3.58
CA ASN A 28 67.74 24.90 -4.46
C ASN A 28 68.99 24.37 -3.73
N THR A 29 69.22 24.80 -2.49
CA THR A 29 70.29 24.28 -1.60
C THR A 29 69.85 23.14 -0.68
N ASN A 30 68.59 22.69 -0.77
CA ASN A 30 68.07 21.56 0.00
C ASN A 30 68.49 20.21 -0.59
N THR A 31 69.18 20.20 -1.73
CA THR A 31 69.51 18.99 -2.49
C THR A 31 71.03 18.77 -2.57
N THR A 32 71.46 17.54 -2.83
CA THR A 32 72.84 17.23 -3.22
C THR A 32 72.87 16.39 -4.48
N PRO A 33 73.48 16.85 -5.60
CA PRO A 33 74.03 18.19 -5.79
C PRO A 33 73.00 19.32 -5.60
N ASN A 34 73.47 20.53 -5.27
CA ASN A 34 72.60 21.70 -5.22
C ASN A 34 72.05 21.98 -6.63
N LEU A 35 70.76 22.32 -6.70
CA LEU A 35 70.17 22.86 -7.92
C LEU A 35 70.62 24.31 -8.14
N LEU A 36 70.62 24.75 -9.40
CA LEU A 36 70.78 26.16 -9.73
C LEU A 36 69.55 26.94 -9.24
N ALA A 37 69.76 28.20 -8.85
CA ALA A 37 68.67 29.08 -8.45
C ALA A 37 67.71 29.38 -9.62
N THR A 38 68.20 29.30 -10.86
CA THR A 38 67.42 29.50 -12.08
C THR A 38 67.88 28.57 -13.19
N TYR A 39 66.95 28.10 -14.01
CA TYR A 39 67.21 27.31 -15.22
C TYR A 39 66.58 27.97 -16.45
N PRO A 40 67.21 27.84 -17.64
CA PRO A 40 66.67 28.41 -18.88
C PRO A 40 65.42 27.67 -19.40
N SER A 41 65.23 26.41 -19.02
CA SER A 41 64.12 25.56 -19.46
C SER A 41 63.67 24.60 -18.36
N LEU A 42 62.42 24.11 -18.46
CA LEU A 42 61.92 23.02 -17.61
C LEU A 42 62.74 21.75 -17.83
N SER A 43 63.12 21.45 -19.08
CA SER A 43 63.97 20.30 -19.41
C SER A 43 65.29 20.29 -18.63
N ALA A 44 65.96 21.43 -18.53
CA ALA A 44 67.24 21.54 -17.84
C ALA A 44 67.05 21.38 -16.33
N ALA A 45 66.02 22.00 -15.75
CA ALA A 45 65.71 21.86 -14.32
C ALA A 45 65.39 20.40 -13.94
N LEU A 46 64.59 19.70 -14.75
CA LEU A 46 64.24 18.30 -14.50
C LEU A 46 65.43 17.34 -14.65
N THR A 47 66.37 17.66 -15.56
CA THR A 47 67.60 16.86 -15.73
C THR A 47 68.44 16.88 -14.46
N ASP A 48 68.69 18.07 -13.90
CA ASP A 48 69.46 18.21 -12.66
C ASP A 48 68.70 17.67 -11.45
N LEU A 49 67.38 17.89 -11.39
CA LEU A 49 66.53 17.37 -10.31
C LEU A 49 66.55 15.84 -10.27
N ASN A 50 66.50 15.16 -11.42
CA ASN A 50 66.59 13.70 -11.49
C ASN A 50 67.96 13.14 -11.09
N ALA A 51 69.00 13.97 -10.95
CA ALA A 51 70.34 13.57 -10.50
C ALA A 51 70.57 13.79 -8.99
N VAL A 52 69.59 14.33 -8.26
CA VAL A 52 69.67 14.57 -6.80
C VAL A 52 69.72 13.25 -6.04
N THR A 53 70.70 13.14 -5.13
CA THR A 53 71.01 11.95 -4.30
C THR A 53 70.70 12.13 -2.81
N VAL A 54 70.50 13.37 -2.34
CA VAL A 54 70.12 13.71 -0.96
C VAL A 54 69.17 14.91 -1.00
N MET A 55 68.15 14.92 -0.15
CA MET A 55 67.21 16.04 0.00
C MET A 55 66.91 16.27 1.49
N THR A 56 66.93 17.52 1.94
CA THR A 56 66.75 17.91 3.36
C THR A 56 65.54 18.81 3.61
N GLY A 57 64.75 19.08 2.57
CA GLY A 57 63.54 19.89 2.64
C GLY A 57 62.90 20.03 1.26
N PRO A 58 61.76 20.75 1.15
CA PRO A 58 61.02 20.87 -0.09
C PRO A 58 61.77 21.65 -1.16
N VAL A 59 61.50 21.32 -2.43
CA VAL A 59 61.99 22.03 -3.62
C VAL A 59 60.79 22.48 -4.45
N VAL A 60 60.78 23.76 -4.84
CA VAL A 60 59.72 24.34 -5.68
C VAL A 60 60.33 24.86 -6.97
N LEU A 61 59.92 24.31 -8.11
CA LEU A 61 60.22 24.78 -9.45
C LEU A 61 59.08 25.70 -9.90
N THR A 62 59.32 27.00 -9.90
CA THR A 62 58.34 28.00 -10.34
C THR A 62 58.61 28.41 -11.77
N CYS A 63 57.66 28.09 -12.65
CA CYS A 63 57.66 28.42 -14.06
C CYS A 63 57.22 29.87 -14.31
N ASP A 64 57.97 30.59 -15.14
CA ASP A 64 57.65 31.98 -15.49
C ASP A 64 56.43 32.10 -16.41
N ALA A 65 55.51 32.97 -16.01
CA ALA A 65 54.28 33.28 -16.72
C ALA A 65 54.51 33.72 -18.19
N GLY A 66 53.54 33.42 -19.07
CA GLY A 66 53.55 33.87 -20.47
C GLY A 66 54.53 33.13 -21.37
N THR A 67 55.17 32.09 -20.85
CA THR A 67 56.12 31.24 -21.60
C THR A 67 55.49 29.90 -21.97
N SER A 68 56.09 29.23 -22.95
CA SER A 68 55.73 27.88 -23.34
C SER A 68 56.97 27.05 -23.64
N GLU A 69 56.90 25.75 -23.47
CA GLU A 69 57.97 24.82 -23.85
C GLU A 69 57.35 23.59 -24.51
N THR A 70 57.95 23.14 -25.61
CA THR A 70 57.53 21.91 -26.28
C THR A 70 58.18 20.72 -25.59
N ALA A 71 57.36 19.76 -25.17
CA ALA A 71 57.84 18.52 -24.56
C ALA A 71 58.71 17.73 -25.56
N PRO A 72 59.78 17.05 -25.08
CA PRO A 72 60.56 16.15 -25.92
C PRO A 72 59.70 14.96 -26.38
N ILE A 73 60.18 14.19 -27.35
CA ILE A 73 59.56 12.92 -27.75
C ILE A 73 59.42 12.04 -26.49
N LYS A 74 58.21 11.51 -26.23
CA LYS A 74 57.79 10.80 -25.00
C LYS A 74 57.59 11.63 -23.73
N GLY A 75 57.78 12.94 -23.79
CA GLY A 75 57.45 13.87 -22.70
C GLY A 75 58.57 14.12 -21.70
N PHE A 76 58.37 15.14 -20.87
CA PHE A 76 59.25 15.44 -19.74
C PHE A 76 59.19 14.34 -18.68
N VAL A 77 60.33 14.04 -18.07
CA VAL A 77 60.44 12.97 -17.06
C VAL A 77 60.77 13.57 -15.70
N LEU A 78 59.98 13.25 -14.69
CA LEU A 78 60.32 13.49 -13.29
C LEU A 78 60.28 12.18 -12.51
N GLY A 79 61.40 11.82 -11.91
CA GLY A 79 61.58 10.55 -11.20
C GLY A 79 62.70 9.72 -11.79
N SER A 80 63.52 9.16 -10.92
CA SER A 80 64.67 8.34 -11.28
C SER A 80 65.03 7.42 -10.12
N ALA A 81 65.82 6.38 -10.39
CA ALA A 81 66.38 5.51 -9.34
C ALA A 81 67.24 6.29 -8.32
N THR A 82 67.66 7.51 -8.65
CA THR A 82 68.45 8.39 -7.79
C THR A 82 67.57 9.32 -6.96
N LEU A 83 66.55 9.92 -7.59
CA LEU A 83 65.66 10.90 -6.95
C LEU A 83 64.59 10.25 -6.07
N ASN A 84 63.92 9.19 -6.53
CA ASN A 84 62.76 8.63 -5.83
C ASN A 84 63.05 8.25 -4.37
N PRO A 85 64.21 7.62 -4.03
CA PRO A 85 64.51 7.24 -2.65
C PRO A 85 64.66 8.39 -1.66
N VAL A 86 64.84 9.64 -2.13
CA VAL A 86 65.01 10.81 -1.25
C VAL A 86 63.73 11.61 -1.02
N LEU A 87 62.66 11.27 -1.75
CA LEU A 87 61.35 11.91 -1.62
C LEU A 87 60.59 11.37 -0.41
N SER A 88 59.86 12.27 0.26
CA SER A 88 59.09 11.93 1.46
C SER A 88 58.04 13.00 1.76
N ALA A 89 57.23 12.79 2.79
CA ALA A 89 56.26 13.79 3.24
C ALA A 89 56.89 15.13 3.66
N THR A 90 58.21 15.18 3.92
CA THR A 90 58.96 16.42 4.21
C THR A 90 59.82 16.89 3.04
N ASN A 91 60.26 15.96 2.19
CA ASN A 91 61.08 16.21 1.01
C ASN A 91 60.21 16.15 -0.23
N THR A 92 59.43 17.21 -0.45
CA THR A 92 58.45 17.28 -1.54
C THR A 92 58.96 18.07 -2.74
N ILE A 93 58.42 17.77 -3.91
CA ILE A 93 58.68 18.56 -5.12
C ILE A 93 57.38 19.26 -5.52
N THR A 94 57.44 20.55 -5.81
CA THR A 94 56.32 21.29 -6.39
C THR A 94 56.74 21.94 -7.71
N ILE A 95 55.98 21.73 -8.77
CA ILE A 95 56.08 22.48 -10.02
C ILE A 95 54.86 23.40 -10.11
N ASN A 96 55.08 24.71 -10.06
CA ASN A 96 54.02 25.71 -10.11
C ASN A 96 54.37 26.86 -11.06
N LYS A 97 53.59 27.94 -11.04
CA LYS A 97 53.78 29.12 -11.91
C LYS A 97 53.75 30.44 -11.13
N THR A 98 54.43 31.47 -11.65
CA THR A 98 54.48 32.83 -11.04
C THR A 98 53.19 33.67 -11.22
N GLY A 99 52.18 33.15 -11.92
CA GLY A 99 50.95 33.85 -12.33
C GLY A 99 50.67 33.63 -13.82
N GLY A 100 49.54 34.10 -14.36
CA GLY A 100 49.24 33.96 -15.80
C GLY A 100 49.18 32.52 -16.32
N THR A 101 49.42 32.32 -17.62
CA THR A 101 49.42 31.00 -18.27
C THR A 101 50.86 30.55 -18.53
N VAL A 102 51.16 29.29 -18.22
CA VAL A 102 52.40 28.58 -18.58
C VAL A 102 51.99 27.34 -19.36
N THR A 103 52.47 27.18 -20.59
CA THR A 103 52.00 26.11 -21.49
C THR A 103 53.10 25.11 -21.82
N ILE A 104 52.87 23.84 -21.49
CA ILE A 104 53.62 22.72 -22.05
C ILE A 104 52.90 22.29 -23.34
N ASN A 105 53.56 22.46 -24.48
CA ASN A 105 53.05 22.01 -25.78
C ASN A 105 53.48 20.57 -26.02
N ALA A 106 52.61 19.76 -26.62
CA ALA A 106 52.98 18.44 -27.09
C ALA A 106 54.11 18.49 -28.13
N GLY A 107 55.04 17.55 -28.04
CA GLY A 107 55.93 17.21 -29.13
C GLY A 107 55.16 16.56 -30.29
N VAL A 108 55.87 16.21 -31.36
CA VAL A 108 55.28 15.43 -32.46
C VAL A 108 55.38 13.95 -32.08
N GLY A 109 54.21 13.30 -31.93
CA GLY A 109 54.13 11.88 -31.61
C GLY A 109 54.76 10.99 -32.70
N THR A 110 55.17 9.80 -32.29
CA THR A 110 55.82 8.79 -33.13
C THR A 110 55.15 7.42 -33.04
N ALA A 111 54.32 7.17 -32.03
CA ALA A 111 53.60 5.93 -31.83
C ALA A 111 52.19 5.99 -32.43
N ASN A 112 51.76 4.93 -33.12
CA ASN A 112 50.41 4.86 -33.69
C ASN A 112 49.38 4.44 -32.63
N GLY A 113 48.91 5.38 -31.82
CA GLY A 113 47.95 5.14 -30.74
C GLY A 113 48.59 4.49 -29.51
N PRO A 114 47.78 4.11 -28.49
CA PRO A 114 48.29 3.60 -27.23
C PRO A 114 49.26 2.42 -27.45
N SER A 115 50.54 2.63 -27.12
CA SER A 115 51.64 1.73 -27.51
C SER A 115 52.46 1.27 -26.31
N THR A 116 53.42 0.36 -26.54
CA THR A 116 54.38 -0.06 -25.51
C THR A 116 55.26 1.08 -25.02
N THR A 117 55.45 2.14 -25.82
CA THR A 117 56.18 3.36 -25.45
C THR A 117 55.37 4.59 -25.87
N PRO A 118 54.37 4.98 -25.07
CA PRO A 118 53.46 6.09 -25.41
C PRO A 118 54.18 7.42 -25.52
N ASP A 119 53.61 8.32 -26.33
CA ASP A 119 53.96 9.71 -26.40
C ASP A 119 53.10 10.54 -25.43
N GLY A 120 53.71 11.53 -24.80
CA GLY A 120 52.99 12.43 -23.91
C GLY A 120 53.76 13.70 -23.59
N MET A 121 53.20 14.52 -22.70
CA MET A 121 53.79 15.84 -22.39
C MET A 121 54.68 15.82 -21.15
N LEU A 122 54.26 15.14 -20.07
CA LEU A 122 55.04 14.97 -18.85
C LEU A 122 54.66 13.67 -18.15
N TYR A 123 55.59 12.97 -17.51
CA TYR A 123 55.25 11.85 -16.65
C TYR A 123 56.11 11.78 -15.39
N LEU A 124 55.49 11.25 -14.34
CA LEU A 124 56.16 10.82 -13.12
C LEU A 124 56.62 9.37 -13.27
N ASN A 125 57.84 9.08 -12.86
CA ASN A 125 58.49 7.78 -13.02
C ASN A 125 58.89 7.21 -11.66
N GLY A 126 57.91 6.66 -10.93
CA GLY A 126 58.04 6.24 -9.52
C GLY A 126 58.21 7.39 -8.53
N ALA A 127 58.04 8.65 -8.96
CA ALA A 127 58.23 9.78 -8.06
C ALA A 127 57.04 9.90 -7.08
N ASP A 128 57.37 10.14 -5.81
CA ASP A 128 56.43 10.30 -4.70
C ASP A 128 56.36 11.76 -4.23
N TYR A 129 55.23 12.17 -3.63
CA TYR A 129 55.07 13.50 -3.02
C TYR A 129 55.36 14.68 -3.97
N VAL A 130 55.05 14.51 -5.26
CA VAL A 130 55.12 15.57 -6.26
C VAL A 130 53.80 16.32 -6.36
N THR A 131 53.86 17.65 -6.42
CA THR A 131 52.71 18.51 -6.73
C THR A 131 52.94 19.21 -8.07
N ILE A 132 51.98 19.09 -9.00
CA ILE A 132 51.92 19.87 -10.25
C ILE A 132 50.72 20.81 -10.13
N ASP A 133 50.98 22.13 -10.17
CA ASP A 133 49.98 23.14 -9.85
C ASP A 133 49.88 24.24 -10.92
N GLY A 134 48.73 24.33 -11.57
CA GLY A 134 48.36 25.51 -12.37
C GLY A 134 48.87 25.54 -13.81
N LEU A 135 49.56 24.49 -14.27
CA LEU A 135 50.13 24.44 -15.63
C LEU A 135 49.06 24.16 -16.71
N THR A 136 49.32 24.59 -17.94
CA THR A 136 48.51 24.26 -19.11
C THR A 136 49.24 23.26 -19.99
N PHE A 137 48.58 22.17 -20.37
CA PHE A 137 49.08 21.14 -21.27
C PHE A 137 48.26 21.21 -22.56
N THR A 138 48.92 21.39 -23.71
CA THR A 138 48.22 21.52 -24.99
C THR A 138 48.82 20.59 -26.04
N ASP A 139 48.01 19.63 -26.47
CA ASP A 139 48.27 18.84 -27.66
C ASP A 139 47.74 19.59 -28.89
N GLY A 140 48.63 20.11 -29.72
CA GLY A 140 48.29 20.81 -30.96
C GLY A 140 48.22 19.89 -32.18
N ASN A 141 48.45 18.59 -32.03
CA ASN A 141 48.65 17.68 -33.15
C ASN A 141 47.32 17.16 -33.72
N THR A 142 46.82 17.79 -34.78
CA THR A 142 45.48 17.49 -35.34
C THR A 142 45.50 16.55 -36.56
N LEU A 143 46.67 16.12 -37.05
CA LEU A 143 46.78 15.45 -38.36
C LEU A 143 46.39 13.98 -38.35
N THR A 144 46.93 13.18 -37.43
CA THR A 144 46.70 11.73 -37.33
C THR A 144 46.76 11.26 -35.87
N ALA A 145 46.22 10.08 -35.59
CA ALA A 145 46.37 9.43 -34.28
C ALA A 145 47.83 9.21 -33.89
N THR A 146 48.75 9.08 -34.86
CA THR A 146 50.18 8.84 -34.62
C THR A 146 50.93 10.04 -34.07
N VAL A 147 50.50 11.25 -34.42
CA VAL A 147 51.19 12.48 -33.99
C VAL A 147 50.59 13.09 -32.72
N ALA A 148 49.35 12.71 -32.38
CA ALA A 148 48.67 13.13 -31.16
C ALA A 148 49.17 12.33 -29.95
N MET A 149 49.18 12.96 -28.78
CA MET A 149 49.69 12.36 -27.54
C MET A 149 48.72 11.33 -26.97
N GLU A 150 49.23 10.25 -26.40
CA GLU A 150 48.47 9.31 -25.59
C GLU A 150 48.11 9.89 -24.22
N PHE A 151 49.01 10.67 -23.60
CA PHE A 151 48.76 11.27 -22.29
C PHE A 151 49.22 12.73 -22.19
N GLY A 152 48.50 13.52 -21.40
CA GLY A 152 48.99 14.82 -20.94
C GLY A 152 50.00 14.65 -19.81
N VAL A 153 49.53 14.14 -18.68
CA VAL A 153 50.37 13.70 -17.56
C VAL A 153 50.15 12.23 -17.25
N ALA A 154 51.23 11.45 -17.10
CA ALA A 154 51.12 10.05 -16.68
C ALA A 154 51.92 9.76 -15.39
N LEU A 155 51.45 8.79 -14.61
CA LEU A 155 52.13 8.22 -13.45
C LEU A 155 52.51 6.77 -13.77
N PHE A 156 53.77 6.55 -14.12
CA PHE A 156 54.35 5.24 -14.40
C PHE A 156 55.17 4.75 -13.22
N LYS A 157 55.23 3.43 -13.07
CA LYS A 157 56.14 2.78 -12.12
C LYS A 157 57.55 2.81 -12.66
N LEU A 158 58.54 3.09 -11.81
CA LEU A 158 59.95 2.93 -12.20
C LEU A 158 60.27 1.44 -12.38
N ASN A 159 59.80 0.61 -11.44
CA ASN A 159 59.92 -0.85 -11.46
C ASN A 159 58.86 -1.48 -10.52
N ALA A 160 58.91 -2.79 -10.32
CA ALA A 160 57.94 -3.52 -9.48
C ALA A 160 57.88 -3.04 -8.02
N GLY A 161 58.95 -2.47 -7.47
CA GLY A 161 59.00 -1.96 -6.11
C GLY A 161 58.93 -0.45 -5.97
N ASP A 162 58.69 0.30 -7.05
CA ASP A 162 58.75 1.76 -7.01
C ASP A 162 57.66 2.35 -7.92
N GLY A 163 56.51 2.66 -7.31
CA GLY A 163 55.35 3.29 -7.96
C GLY A 163 55.13 4.72 -7.49
N CYS A 164 54.24 5.44 -8.16
CA CYS A 164 53.95 6.85 -7.87
C CYS A 164 52.89 6.98 -6.75
N ASN A 165 53.30 7.47 -5.59
CA ASN A 165 52.45 7.59 -4.41
C ASN A 165 52.35 9.02 -3.88
N ASN A 166 51.18 9.37 -3.36
CA ASN A 166 50.91 10.66 -2.69
C ASN A 166 51.18 11.89 -3.54
N ASN A 167 51.07 11.77 -4.87
CA ASN A 167 51.24 12.90 -5.78
C ASN A 167 49.93 13.70 -5.89
N THR A 168 50.05 14.98 -6.24
CA THR A 168 48.91 15.89 -6.45
C THR A 168 49.04 16.57 -7.81
N ILE A 169 48.01 16.45 -8.65
CA ILE A 169 47.87 17.25 -9.88
C ILE A 169 46.66 18.14 -9.69
N GLN A 170 46.89 19.46 -9.67
CA GLN A 170 45.84 20.42 -9.37
C GLN A 170 45.90 21.70 -10.19
N ASN A 171 44.75 22.37 -10.30
CA ASN A 171 44.54 23.62 -11.04
C ASN A 171 45.06 23.60 -12.48
N CYS A 172 45.35 22.42 -13.05
CA CYS A 172 45.94 22.30 -14.37
C CYS A 172 44.86 22.36 -15.45
N THR A 173 45.22 22.86 -16.62
CA THR A 173 44.36 22.85 -17.81
C THR A 173 44.93 21.88 -18.84
N PHE A 174 44.10 21.02 -19.40
CA PHE A 174 44.49 20.04 -20.42
C PHE A 174 43.65 20.24 -21.68
N ASN A 175 44.31 20.51 -22.81
CA ASN A 175 43.70 20.58 -24.13
C ASN A 175 44.23 19.42 -24.96
N MET A 176 43.46 18.32 -25.00
CA MET A 176 43.90 17.06 -25.62
C MET A 176 43.29 16.88 -27.02
N GLN A 177 43.91 16.05 -27.86
CA GLN A 177 43.40 15.75 -29.20
C GLN A 177 42.62 14.43 -29.22
N ARG A 178 41.35 14.48 -29.64
CA ARG A 178 40.49 13.29 -29.74
C ARG A 178 40.78 12.38 -30.95
N ILE A 179 41.66 12.83 -31.86
CA ILE A 179 42.01 12.05 -33.06
C ILE A 179 42.76 10.77 -32.70
N ASN A 180 43.45 10.74 -31.55
CA ASN A 180 43.94 9.50 -30.97
C ASN A 180 42.80 8.82 -30.20
N ASN A 181 42.11 7.91 -30.88
CA ASN A 181 41.03 7.08 -30.35
C ASN A 181 41.25 5.59 -30.65
N ASN A 182 42.50 5.18 -30.86
CA ASN A 182 42.87 3.79 -31.11
C ASN A 182 42.67 2.93 -29.85
N ALA A 183 42.39 1.64 -30.03
CA ALA A 183 42.20 0.72 -28.92
C ALA A 183 43.52 0.54 -28.15
N GLY A 184 43.43 0.53 -26.82
CA GLY A 184 44.55 0.32 -25.92
C GLY A 184 44.81 -1.15 -25.62
N SER A 185 45.82 -1.41 -24.80
CA SER A 185 46.14 -2.74 -24.28
C SER A 185 46.50 -2.63 -22.81
N THR A 186 45.69 -3.25 -21.93
CA THR A 186 45.83 -3.19 -20.47
C THR A 186 47.29 -3.43 -20.04
N PRO A 187 47.88 -2.56 -19.21
CA PRO A 187 47.22 -1.52 -18.41
C PRO A 187 46.97 -0.20 -19.13
N MET A 188 47.57 0.03 -20.31
CA MET A 188 47.35 1.22 -21.12
C MET A 188 45.87 1.37 -21.51
N LEU A 189 45.37 2.60 -21.47
CA LEU A 189 43.99 2.92 -21.79
C LEU A 189 43.79 3.18 -23.30
N ASP A 190 42.53 3.25 -23.72
CA ASP A 190 42.14 3.49 -25.10
C ASP A 190 42.24 4.98 -25.45
N GLY A 191 42.88 5.32 -26.57
CA GLY A 191 43.05 6.68 -27.08
C GLY A 191 43.84 7.62 -26.17
N SER A 192 43.63 8.93 -26.34
CA SER A 192 44.30 9.98 -25.56
C SER A 192 43.61 10.31 -24.24
N TRP A 193 44.37 10.50 -23.18
CA TRP A 193 43.91 10.85 -21.83
C TRP A 193 44.63 12.08 -21.29
N ALA A 194 43.94 12.94 -20.55
CA ALA A 194 44.62 14.08 -19.92
C ALA A 194 45.54 13.63 -18.79
N ILE A 195 45.07 12.70 -17.95
CA ILE A 195 45.82 12.16 -16.82
C ILE A 195 45.68 10.63 -16.78
N GLU A 196 46.82 9.93 -16.70
CA GLU A 196 46.86 8.47 -16.56
C GLU A 196 47.67 8.01 -15.34
N VAL A 197 47.23 6.92 -14.71
CA VAL A 197 47.95 6.24 -13.63
C VAL A 197 48.06 4.76 -13.97
N LEU A 198 49.25 4.29 -14.30
CA LEU A 198 49.41 3.00 -14.99
C LEU A 198 50.28 2.01 -14.22
N ASN A 199 49.83 0.75 -14.17
CA ASN A 199 50.58 -0.37 -13.63
C ASN A 199 51.62 -0.94 -14.60
N SER A 200 52.48 -0.07 -15.09
CA SER A 200 53.53 -0.39 -16.05
C SER A 200 54.69 0.59 -15.92
N THR A 201 55.83 0.26 -16.54
CA THR A 201 56.88 1.24 -16.79
C THR A 201 56.57 2.01 -18.08
N ALA A 202 57.08 3.23 -18.21
CA ALA A 202 56.92 4.04 -19.42
C ALA A 202 57.51 3.38 -20.68
N ALA A 203 58.46 2.45 -20.51
CA ALA A 203 59.09 1.72 -21.62
C ALA A 203 58.33 0.45 -22.05
N ALA A 204 57.36 0.00 -21.25
CA ALA A 204 56.56 -1.21 -21.49
C ALA A 204 55.11 -0.99 -21.05
N ALA A 205 54.50 0.10 -21.50
CA ALA A 205 53.28 0.63 -20.92
C ALA A 205 52.04 -0.26 -21.10
N THR A 206 52.05 -1.19 -22.07
CA THR A 206 51.01 -2.21 -22.30
C THR A 206 51.29 -3.53 -21.57
N THR A 207 52.33 -3.60 -20.73
CA THR A 207 52.68 -4.81 -19.96
C THR A 207 52.48 -4.53 -18.48
N ALA A 208 51.55 -5.24 -17.86
CA ALA A 208 51.30 -5.11 -16.42
C ALA A 208 52.49 -5.61 -15.59
N LEU A 209 52.87 -4.85 -14.57
CA LEU A 209 53.83 -5.30 -13.55
C LEU A 209 53.10 -6.01 -12.42
N THR A 210 53.80 -6.92 -11.73
CA THR A 210 53.37 -7.40 -10.41
C THR A 210 54.07 -6.53 -9.37
N PRO A 211 53.37 -5.63 -8.66
CA PRO A 211 53.97 -4.82 -7.61
C PRO A 211 54.60 -5.68 -6.51
N THR A 212 55.61 -5.16 -5.84
CA THR A 212 56.12 -5.72 -4.59
C THR A 212 55.74 -4.81 -3.42
N ASN A 213 55.38 -5.42 -2.30
CA ASN A 213 55.06 -4.69 -1.08
C ASN A 213 56.34 -4.54 -0.23
N GLY A 214 56.90 -3.34 -0.16
CA GLY A 214 58.13 -3.05 0.58
C GLY A 214 57.96 -2.35 1.93
N GLY A 215 56.72 -2.05 2.36
CA GLY A 215 56.44 -1.42 3.66
C GLY A 215 56.89 0.04 3.85
N THR A 216 57.73 0.60 2.96
CA THR A 216 58.10 2.03 2.90
C THR A 216 57.75 2.62 1.53
N LEU A 217 57.54 3.94 1.44
CA LEU A 217 57.20 4.61 0.17
C LEU A 217 58.19 4.30 -0.96
N ALA A 218 59.50 4.43 -0.69
CA ALA A 218 60.56 4.19 -1.65
C ALA A 218 60.71 2.72 -2.12
N THR A 219 59.94 1.79 -1.55
CA THR A 219 59.93 0.36 -1.94
C THR A 219 58.50 -0.17 -2.15
N ASN A 220 57.50 0.72 -2.18
CA ASN A 220 56.12 0.40 -2.46
C ASN A 220 55.85 0.44 -3.97
N GLY A 221 55.59 -0.73 -4.55
CA GLY A 221 55.28 -0.86 -5.96
C GLY A 221 53.90 -0.37 -6.40
N THR A 222 53.05 0.17 -5.53
CA THR A 222 51.69 0.62 -5.89
C THR A 222 51.66 2.08 -6.34
N ASN A 223 50.60 2.49 -7.05
CA ASN A 223 50.36 3.89 -7.38
C ASN A 223 49.22 4.43 -6.49
N SER A 224 49.50 4.71 -5.21
CA SER A 224 48.48 4.92 -4.17
C SER A 224 48.45 6.36 -3.62
N GLY A 225 47.28 6.78 -3.11
CA GLY A 225 47.12 8.08 -2.44
C GLY A 225 47.27 9.30 -3.33
N ASN A 226 47.19 9.15 -4.65
CA ASN A 226 47.31 10.25 -5.60
C ASN A 226 46.02 11.07 -5.66
N ARG A 227 46.17 12.38 -5.86
CA ARG A 227 45.10 13.39 -5.76
C ARG A 227 44.99 14.21 -7.03
N PHE A 228 43.77 14.32 -7.56
CA PHE A 228 43.48 15.07 -8.78
C PHE A 228 42.36 16.06 -8.48
N TYR A 229 42.70 17.34 -8.37
CA TYR A 229 41.76 18.38 -7.91
C TYR A 229 41.70 19.56 -8.86
N THR A 230 40.53 20.16 -9.04
CA THR A 230 40.37 21.45 -9.75
C THR A 230 40.94 21.50 -11.18
N ASN A 231 41.22 20.35 -11.78
CA ASN A 231 41.76 20.30 -13.14
C ASN A 231 40.64 20.57 -14.14
N THR A 232 40.96 21.33 -15.19
CA THR A 232 40.07 21.57 -16.33
C THR A 232 40.58 20.81 -17.53
N ILE A 233 39.84 19.80 -17.97
CA ILE A 233 40.18 18.93 -19.09
C ILE A 233 39.21 19.21 -20.23
N ASN A 234 39.74 19.39 -21.44
CA ASN A 234 38.96 19.60 -22.65
C ASN A 234 39.47 18.67 -23.76
N SER A 235 38.54 17.94 -24.38
CA SER A 235 38.82 16.99 -25.48
C SER A 235 39.68 15.79 -25.03
N GLY A 236 40.15 14.97 -25.98
CA GLY A 236 40.76 13.66 -25.75
C GLY A 236 39.77 12.50 -25.84
N ASN A 237 40.24 11.25 -25.81
CA ASN A 237 39.36 10.08 -25.71
C ASN A 237 38.83 9.87 -24.29
N GLY A 238 39.60 10.24 -23.26
CA GLY A 238 39.18 10.23 -21.87
C GLY A 238 39.78 11.36 -21.03
N GLY A 239 39.30 11.50 -19.79
CA GLY A 239 39.75 12.54 -18.86
C GLY A 239 40.84 12.05 -17.92
N ILE A 240 40.44 11.37 -16.84
CA ILE A 240 41.33 10.86 -15.77
C ILE A 240 41.17 9.34 -15.66
N GLY A 241 42.25 8.60 -15.86
CA GLY A 241 42.22 7.15 -15.98
C GLY A 241 43.23 6.41 -15.10
N PHE A 242 42.79 5.31 -14.51
CA PHE A 242 43.63 4.40 -13.71
C PHE A 242 43.64 3.00 -14.35
N GLY A 243 44.82 2.47 -14.61
CA GLY A 243 45.09 1.11 -15.06
C GLY A 243 45.88 0.33 -14.00
N GLY A 244 45.24 0.03 -12.86
CA GLY A 244 45.90 -0.56 -11.68
C GLY A 244 46.16 -2.08 -11.76
N TYR A 245 46.87 -2.62 -10.77
CA TYR A 245 47.14 -4.05 -10.62
C TYR A 245 45.92 -4.81 -10.06
N ALA A 246 45.50 -5.88 -10.73
CA ALA A 246 44.39 -6.74 -10.31
C ALA A 246 44.75 -7.63 -9.10
N ALA A 247 44.83 -7.03 -7.91
CA ALA A 247 45.16 -7.76 -6.68
C ALA A 247 44.10 -8.81 -6.32
N THR A 248 44.57 -9.98 -5.89
CA THR A 248 43.73 -11.10 -5.41
C THR A 248 44.05 -11.51 -3.97
N LEU A 249 45.22 -11.13 -3.45
CA LEU A 249 45.66 -11.38 -2.07
C LEU A 249 45.58 -10.11 -1.22
N GLY A 250 45.25 -10.28 0.05
CA GLY A 250 45.13 -9.17 1.00
C GLY A 250 44.02 -8.16 0.65
N VAL A 251 43.09 -8.49 -0.25
CA VAL A 251 42.00 -7.61 -0.67
C VAL A 251 40.89 -7.53 0.37
N GLY A 252 40.11 -6.45 0.34
CA GLY A 252 38.97 -6.25 1.24
C GLY A 252 38.67 -4.77 1.46
N PRO A 253 37.69 -4.46 2.34
CA PRO A 253 37.40 -3.08 2.73
C PRO A 253 38.54 -2.42 3.50
N ALA A 254 39.37 -3.23 4.17
CA ALA A 254 40.63 -2.83 4.80
C ALA A 254 41.73 -3.78 4.30
N PRO A 255 42.37 -3.47 3.15
CA PRO A 255 43.37 -4.35 2.58
C PRO A 255 44.54 -4.62 3.54
N ASN A 256 45.06 -5.84 3.52
CA ASN A 256 46.18 -6.25 4.37
C ASN A 256 47.48 -5.59 3.90
N ALA A 257 48.02 -4.71 4.73
CA ALA A 257 49.17 -3.88 4.41
C ALA A 257 50.46 -4.63 4.03
N THR A 258 50.60 -5.95 4.29
CA THR A 258 51.82 -6.71 3.94
C THR A 258 51.67 -7.61 2.71
N THR A 259 50.44 -7.89 2.28
CA THR A 259 50.16 -8.83 1.16
C THR A 259 49.37 -8.19 0.02
N PHE A 260 48.73 -7.06 0.28
CA PHE A 260 48.00 -6.31 -0.72
C PHE A 260 48.95 -5.59 -1.68
N LEU A 261 48.62 -5.64 -2.97
CA LEU A 261 49.44 -5.11 -4.08
C LEU A 261 48.63 -4.22 -5.04
N GLY A 262 47.37 -3.92 -4.71
CA GLY A 262 46.53 -3.04 -5.53
C GLY A 262 46.75 -1.57 -5.20
N ASP A 263 46.26 -0.68 -6.05
CA ASP A 263 46.33 0.75 -5.78
C ASP A 263 45.26 1.15 -4.75
N LEU A 264 45.63 1.94 -3.75
CA LEU A 264 44.78 2.30 -2.61
C LEU A 264 44.61 3.81 -2.47
N GLY A 265 43.37 4.26 -2.27
CA GLY A 265 43.07 5.61 -1.79
C GLY A 265 43.36 6.73 -2.80
N ASN A 266 43.34 6.43 -4.10
CA ASN A 266 43.38 7.47 -5.13
C ASN A 266 42.09 8.31 -5.10
N ASP A 267 42.24 9.62 -5.30
CA ASP A 267 41.18 10.61 -5.08
C ASP A 267 41.02 11.56 -6.28
N VAL A 268 39.82 11.54 -6.86
CA VAL A 268 39.41 12.38 -7.98
C VAL A 268 38.31 13.33 -7.50
N GLY A 269 38.68 14.58 -7.26
CA GLY A 269 37.77 15.67 -6.95
C GLY A 269 37.52 15.95 -5.46
N GLY A 270 38.07 15.14 -4.54
CA GLY A 270 38.17 15.46 -3.11
C GLY A 270 36.87 15.29 -2.33
N THR A 271 36.66 16.11 -1.30
CA THR A 271 35.51 16.00 -0.37
C THR A 271 34.61 17.24 -0.37
N SER A 272 34.87 18.22 -1.23
CA SER A 272 34.06 19.42 -1.38
C SER A 272 33.94 19.86 -2.85
N SER A 273 32.94 20.68 -3.16
CA SER A 273 32.80 21.26 -4.50
C SER A 273 33.98 22.15 -4.92
N GLY A 274 34.77 22.66 -3.97
CA GLY A 274 35.95 23.48 -4.24
C GLY A 274 37.14 22.71 -4.81
N THR A 275 37.14 21.38 -4.74
CA THR A 275 38.21 20.50 -5.25
C THR A 275 37.82 19.73 -6.51
N GLY A 276 36.58 19.85 -6.97
CA GLY A 276 36.05 19.10 -8.10
C GLY A 276 36.77 19.37 -9.43
N ASN A 277 36.97 18.33 -10.25
CA ASN A 277 37.50 18.50 -11.60
C ASN A 277 36.39 18.84 -12.60
N ILE A 278 36.76 19.50 -13.70
CA ILE A 278 35.90 19.80 -14.84
C ILE A 278 36.44 19.05 -16.06
N ILE A 279 35.71 18.06 -16.55
CA ILE A 279 36.09 17.21 -17.69
C ILE A 279 35.07 17.41 -18.80
N LEU A 280 35.49 18.04 -19.90
CA LEU A 280 34.63 18.49 -20.98
C LEU A 280 35.04 17.88 -22.32
N ASN A 281 34.05 17.67 -23.19
CA ASN A 281 34.23 17.40 -24.62
C ASN A 281 35.07 16.17 -24.97
N PHE A 282 35.18 15.23 -24.02
CA PHE A 282 35.89 13.96 -24.20
C PHE A 282 35.13 13.01 -25.14
N GLY A 283 35.85 12.07 -25.73
CA GLY A 283 35.32 11.17 -26.74
C GLY A 283 35.09 11.85 -28.09
N GLY A 284 34.15 11.31 -28.88
CA GLY A 284 33.81 11.86 -30.20
C GLY A 284 34.82 11.59 -31.34
N GLY A 285 35.83 10.74 -31.14
CA GLY A 285 36.73 10.26 -32.20
C GLY A 285 36.03 9.36 -33.23
N ALA A 286 36.63 9.19 -34.41
CA ALA A 286 36.08 8.39 -35.52
C ALA A 286 35.98 6.88 -35.18
N ALA A 287 34.80 6.46 -34.72
CA ALA A 287 34.19 5.12 -34.80
C ALA A 287 34.87 3.84 -34.23
N THR A 288 36.03 3.85 -33.58
CA THR A 288 36.70 2.56 -33.23
C THR A 288 36.69 2.12 -31.76
N SER A 289 36.81 3.01 -30.77
CA SER A 289 37.07 2.59 -29.37
C SER A 289 36.15 3.23 -28.33
N PRO A 290 35.89 2.56 -27.19
CA PRO A 290 35.13 3.12 -26.08
C PRO A 290 35.77 4.38 -25.48
N SER A 291 34.95 5.18 -24.81
CA SER A 291 35.38 6.42 -24.15
C SER A 291 34.79 6.53 -22.75
N ALA A 292 35.57 7.08 -21.82
CA ALA A 292 35.14 7.37 -20.45
C ALA A 292 35.73 8.70 -19.94
N GLY A 293 34.94 9.49 -19.22
CA GLY A 293 35.42 10.74 -18.62
C GLY A 293 36.36 10.46 -17.45
N ILE A 294 35.96 9.57 -16.56
CA ILE A 294 36.78 9.05 -15.45
C ILE A 294 36.75 7.52 -15.51
N ARG A 295 37.90 6.85 -15.42
CA ARG A 295 37.98 5.38 -15.37
C ARG A 295 38.85 4.92 -14.21
N ALA A 296 38.30 4.14 -13.29
CA ALA A 296 39.01 3.55 -12.16
C ALA A 296 39.08 2.02 -12.28
N ASN A 297 40.19 1.48 -12.79
CA ASN A 297 40.40 0.03 -12.91
C ASN A 297 41.36 -0.47 -11.83
N ASN A 298 40.94 -1.52 -11.12
CA ASN A 298 41.66 -2.17 -10.02
C ASN A 298 42.07 -1.19 -8.90
N GLN A 299 41.08 -0.54 -8.30
CA GLN A 299 41.29 0.47 -7.25
C GLN A 299 40.58 0.07 -5.96
N TRP A 300 41.21 0.34 -4.80
CA TRP A 300 40.63 0.13 -3.47
C TRP A 300 40.45 1.46 -2.75
N SER A 301 39.30 1.64 -2.12
CA SER A 301 38.95 2.88 -1.40
C SER A 301 39.07 4.12 -2.28
N VAL A 302 38.76 3.98 -3.57
CA VAL A 302 38.78 5.10 -4.52
C VAL A 302 37.71 6.11 -4.16
N ASN A 303 38.07 7.39 -4.25
CA ASN A 303 37.18 8.51 -4.05
C ASN A 303 36.95 9.24 -5.38
N ILE A 304 35.71 9.29 -5.87
CA ILE A 304 35.33 10.02 -7.08
C ILE A 304 34.17 10.94 -6.70
N GLN A 305 34.47 12.17 -6.31
CA GLN A 305 33.44 13.10 -5.86
C GLN A 305 33.56 14.50 -6.44
N TYR A 306 32.42 15.20 -6.52
CA TYR A 306 32.33 16.61 -6.91
C TYR A 306 32.83 16.95 -8.33
N ASN A 307 33.00 15.96 -9.20
CA ASN A 307 33.46 16.18 -10.57
C ASN A 307 32.30 16.59 -11.49
N THR A 308 32.58 17.50 -12.41
CA THR A 308 31.70 17.79 -13.56
C THR A 308 32.27 17.07 -14.79
N VAL A 309 31.53 16.09 -15.30
CA VAL A 309 31.92 15.26 -16.44
C VAL A 309 30.91 15.43 -17.56
N ASN A 310 31.31 15.98 -18.69
CA ASN A 310 30.42 16.25 -19.82
C ASN A 310 31.12 15.96 -21.16
N ASN A 311 30.70 14.92 -21.89
CA ASN A 311 31.34 14.56 -23.15
C ASN A 311 31.02 15.52 -24.31
N ASN A 312 29.98 16.35 -24.17
CA ASN A 312 29.64 17.36 -25.17
C ASN A 312 28.87 18.51 -24.52
N ASN A 313 29.53 19.65 -24.33
CA ASN A 313 28.91 20.87 -23.80
C ASN A 313 28.37 21.81 -24.89
N GLY A 314 28.32 21.35 -26.15
CA GLY A 314 27.98 22.15 -27.33
C GLY A 314 29.17 22.40 -28.26
N SER A 315 30.41 22.33 -27.76
CA SER A 315 31.63 22.37 -28.59
C SER A 315 32.29 21.00 -28.81
N GLY A 316 31.72 19.94 -28.22
CA GLY A 316 32.18 18.56 -28.37
C GLY A 316 31.52 17.82 -29.54
N VAL A 317 31.75 16.52 -29.61
CA VAL A 317 31.12 15.63 -30.59
C VAL A 317 30.51 14.45 -29.83
N ASN A 318 29.27 14.10 -30.16
CA ASN A 318 28.62 12.95 -29.56
C ASN A 318 29.37 11.67 -29.94
N HIS A 319 29.77 10.89 -28.94
CA HIS A 319 30.56 9.69 -29.18
C HIS A 319 29.69 8.59 -29.81
N VAL A 320 30.21 7.91 -30.82
CA VAL A 320 29.43 6.98 -31.66
C VAL A 320 29.56 5.50 -31.25
N THR A 321 30.40 5.19 -30.26
CA THR A 321 30.54 3.83 -29.70
C THR A 321 30.18 3.82 -28.21
N THR A 322 30.67 2.84 -27.44
CA THR A 322 30.41 2.74 -26.00
C THR A 322 30.93 3.97 -25.26
N LEU A 323 30.05 4.68 -24.57
CA LEU A 323 30.36 5.91 -23.84
C LEU A 323 29.98 5.77 -22.37
N ARG A 324 30.91 6.15 -21.48
CA ARG A 324 30.69 6.22 -20.04
C ARG A 324 31.04 7.60 -19.49
N GLY A 325 30.26 8.11 -18.55
CA GLY A 325 30.68 9.28 -17.77
C GLY A 325 31.78 8.89 -16.79
N ILE A 326 31.42 8.06 -15.81
CA ILE A 326 32.32 7.50 -14.79
C ILE A 326 32.30 5.98 -14.93
N TYR A 327 33.47 5.37 -15.03
CA TYR A 327 33.66 3.93 -15.13
C TYR A 327 34.53 3.40 -13.99
N ALA A 328 33.90 3.03 -12.89
CA ALA A 328 34.54 2.33 -11.77
C ALA A 328 34.61 0.82 -12.09
N GLN A 329 35.62 0.43 -12.86
CA GLN A 329 35.67 -0.84 -13.58
C GLN A 329 35.95 -2.09 -12.72
N ALA A 330 36.87 -2.03 -11.75
CA ALA A 330 37.25 -3.23 -11.00
C ALA A 330 37.93 -2.91 -9.66
N GLY A 331 37.73 -3.80 -8.68
CA GLY A 331 38.36 -3.75 -7.37
C GLY A 331 37.71 -4.79 -6.47
N THR A 332 38.32 -5.98 -6.38
CA THR A 332 37.76 -7.13 -5.65
C THR A 332 37.57 -6.80 -4.18
N SER A 333 36.36 -7.01 -3.66
CA SER A 333 36.00 -6.78 -2.25
C SER A 333 36.30 -5.36 -1.75
N ALA A 334 36.47 -4.39 -2.65
CA ALA A 334 36.86 -3.02 -2.33
C ALA A 334 35.69 -2.16 -1.85
N ASN A 335 36.03 -1.11 -1.09
CA ASN A 335 35.15 0.04 -0.92
C ASN A 335 35.32 1.00 -2.10
N ALA A 336 34.25 1.71 -2.46
CA ALA A 336 34.28 2.80 -3.45
C ALA A 336 33.27 3.89 -3.09
N THR A 337 33.65 5.15 -3.32
CA THR A 337 32.78 6.31 -3.12
C THR A 337 32.67 7.09 -4.42
N ILE A 338 31.45 7.21 -4.95
CA ILE A 338 31.13 7.91 -6.20
C ILE A 338 29.97 8.87 -5.90
N ASN A 339 30.26 10.05 -5.32
CA ASN A 339 29.22 10.93 -4.82
C ASN A 339 29.29 12.36 -5.35
N ASN A 340 28.16 13.06 -5.37
CA ASN A 340 28.11 14.49 -5.67
C ASN A 340 28.69 14.87 -7.06
N ASN A 341 28.73 13.94 -8.02
CA ASN A 341 29.22 14.22 -9.37
C ASN A 341 28.08 14.73 -10.25
N ILE A 342 28.40 15.63 -11.18
CA ILE A 342 27.51 16.05 -12.28
C ILE A 342 28.01 15.37 -13.55
N VAL A 343 27.22 14.43 -14.08
CA VAL A 343 27.58 13.62 -15.25
C VAL A 343 26.59 13.89 -16.38
N THR A 344 27.08 14.37 -17.52
CA THR A 344 26.31 14.56 -18.74
C THR A 344 26.88 13.71 -19.86
N VAL A 345 26.07 12.81 -20.41
CA VAL A 345 26.49 11.88 -21.48
C VAL A 345 25.55 11.93 -22.69
N GLN A 346 26.10 12.27 -23.85
CA GLN A 346 25.39 12.41 -25.11
C GLN A 346 25.99 11.49 -26.17
N SER A 347 25.24 10.49 -26.60
CA SER A 347 25.68 9.50 -27.58
C SER A 347 25.22 9.84 -28.99
N GLY A 348 26.06 9.52 -29.96
CA GLY A 348 25.78 9.52 -31.39
C GLY A 348 25.77 8.10 -31.98
N GLY A 349 25.89 7.07 -31.13
CA GLY A 349 25.84 5.67 -31.55
C GLY A 349 24.45 5.23 -32.00
N THR A 350 24.28 3.96 -32.35
CA THR A 350 22.95 3.41 -32.69
C THR A 350 22.63 2.18 -31.85
N THR A 351 23.60 1.29 -31.66
CA THR A 351 23.47 0.05 -30.89
C THR A 351 24.38 -0.01 -29.66
N SER A 352 25.30 0.96 -29.54
CA SER A 352 26.32 0.98 -28.50
C SER A 352 25.76 1.36 -27.13
N LEU A 353 26.42 0.87 -26.08
CA LEU A 353 26.06 1.13 -24.69
C LEU A 353 26.35 2.59 -24.30
N LEU A 354 25.42 3.21 -23.57
CA LEU A 354 25.60 4.55 -22.97
C LEU A 354 25.36 4.46 -21.46
N GLU A 355 26.32 4.93 -20.66
CA GLU A 355 26.20 4.87 -19.20
C GLU A 355 26.61 6.20 -18.55
N GLY A 356 25.81 6.67 -17.59
CA GLY A 356 26.22 7.79 -16.75
C GLY A 356 27.35 7.35 -15.81
N ILE A 357 27.04 6.42 -14.90
CA ILE A 357 27.97 5.82 -13.96
C ILE A 357 27.89 4.29 -14.11
N ASP A 358 29.02 3.63 -14.35
CA ASP A 358 29.16 2.18 -14.35
C ASP A 358 30.13 1.77 -13.23
N ASN A 359 29.64 0.99 -12.26
CA ASN A 359 30.41 0.46 -11.16
C ASN A 359 30.42 -1.08 -11.14
N ALA A 360 31.62 -1.63 -11.20
CA ALA A 360 31.97 -3.02 -10.93
C ALA A 360 32.99 -3.15 -9.78
N ILE A 361 33.43 -2.05 -9.17
CA ILE A 361 34.24 -2.08 -7.94
C ILE A 361 33.41 -2.63 -6.78
N GLY A 362 34.02 -3.48 -5.96
CA GLY A 362 33.41 -4.10 -4.80
C GLY A 362 32.92 -5.53 -5.04
N GLY A 363 33.15 -6.10 -6.23
CA GLY A 363 32.78 -7.47 -6.55
C GLY A 363 33.37 -8.51 -5.60
N THR A 364 32.53 -9.46 -5.18
CA THR A 364 32.66 -10.39 -4.04
C THR A 364 32.45 -9.73 -2.68
N ALA A 365 31.40 -10.14 -1.97
CA ALA A 365 31.07 -9.58 -0.66
C ALA A 365 32.12 -9.94 0.40
N ALA A 366 32.68 -8.93 1.07
CA ALA A 366 33.60 -9.09 2.20
C ALA A 366 33.41 -7.97 3.25
N SER A 367 32.16 -7.69 3.64
CA SER A 367 31.76 -6.53 4.46
C SER A 367 32.03 -5.15 3.84
N ASN A 368 32.39 -5.12 2.56
CA ASN A 368 32.68 -3.91 1.82
C ASN A 368 31.42 -3.14 1.41
N THR A 369 31.58 -1.82 1.25
CA THR A 369 30.52 -0.88 0.93
C THR A 369 30.86 -0.10 -0.33
N VAL A 370 29.94 -0.12 -1.29
CA VAL A 370 29.94 0.78 -2.45
C VAL A 370 28.90 1.86 -2.22
N THR A 371 29.29 3.12 -2.39
CA THR A 371 28.42 4.28 -2.18
C THR A 371 28.37 5.12 -3.45
N ILE A 372 27.17 5.31 -4.00
CA ILE A 372 26.89 6.08 -5.22
C ILE A 372 25.74 7.04 -4.94
N ASN A 373 26.03 8.16 -4.26
CA ASN A 373 25.00 9.05 -3.73
C ASN A 373 25.07 10.48 -4.29
N ASN A 374 23.94 11.19 -4.31
CA ASN A 374 23.89 12.62 -4.65
C ASN A 374 24.43 12.95 -6.05
N ASN A 375 24.50 12.01 -6.98
CA ASN A 375 24.96 12.30 -8.34
C ASN A 375 23.82 12.87 -9.17
N THR A 376 24.14 13.85 -10.02
CA THR A 376 23.23 14.38 -11.04
C THR A 376 23.63 13.80 -12.40
N ILE A 377 22.72 13.10 -13.06
CA ILE A 377 22.96 12.46 -14.34
C ILE A 377 22.01 13.03 -15.38
N ARG A 378 22.59 13.53 -16.46
CA ARG A 378 21.87 14.03 -17.64
C ARG A 378 22.32 13.27 -18.87
N PHE A 379 21.39 12.96 -19.75
CA PHE A 379 21.73 12.21 -20.95
C PHE A 379 20.94 12.61 -22.20
N SER A 380 21.43 12.19 -23.35
CA SER A 380 20.73 12.24 -24.63
C SER A 380 21.19 11.08 -25.52
N TYR A 381 20.24 10.35 -26.11
CA TYR A 381 20.53 9.24 -27.01
C TYR A 381 19.47 9.12 -28.11
N THR A 382 19.38 10.17 -28.93
CA THR A 382 18.34 10.33 -29.96
C THR A 382 18.50 9.36 -31.14
N THR A 383 19.71 8.85 -31.37
CA THR A 383 20.07 7.95 -32.48
C THR A 383 19.96 6.46 -32.14
N ALA A 384 19.61 6.13 -30.88
CA ALA A 384 19.50 4.74 -30.42
C ALA A 384 18.46 3.94 -31.23
N THR A 385 18.84 2.74 -31.68
CA THR A 385 17.95 1.76 -32.30
C THR A 385 17.69 0.59 -31.37
N THR A 386 18.70 -0.18 -30.97
CA THR A 386 18.58 -1.28 -29.99
C THR A 386 19.50 -1.08 -28.78
N ALA A 387 20.18 0.08 -28.71
CA ALA A 387 21.11 0.40 -27.66
C ALA A 387 20.49 0.34 -26.25
N ILE A 388 21.34 0.03 -25.29
CA ILE A 388 21.05 0.04 -23.85
C ILE A 388 21.54 1.36 -23.28
N PHE A 389 20.74 1.94 -22.39
CA PHE A 389 21.14 3.09 -21.58
C PHE A 389 21.00 2.74 -20.10
N ASN A 390 22.07 2.98 -19.33
CA ASN A 390 22.06 2.91 -17.89
C ASN A 390 22.38 4.28 -17.28
N GLY A 391 21.52 4.82 -16.41
CA GLY A 391 21.86 6.02 -15.64
C GLY A 391 23.01 5.69 -14.67
N ILE A 392 22.73 4.83 -13.71
CA ILE A 392 23.68 4.21 -12.79
C ILE A 392 23.57 2.70 -12.94
N LEU A 393 24.65 2.04 -13.33
CA LEU A 393 24.78 0.59 -13.31
C LEU A 393 25.74 0.19 -12.19
N ASN A 394 25.26 -0.52 -11.18
CA ASN A 394 26.11 -1.30 -10.29
C ASN A 394 26.01 -2.79 -10.65
N SER A 395 27.08 -3.35 -11.20
CA SER A 395 27.21 -4.79 -11.44
C SER A 395 27.95 -5.53 -10.32
N ALA A 396 28.51 -4.79 -9.35
CA ALA A 396 29.25 -5.36 -8.23
C ALA A 396 28.35 -6.13 -7.23
N THR A 397 28.91 -7.20 -6.66
CA THR A 397 28.30 -8.06 -5.63
C THR A 397 28.83 -7.76 -4.23
N ALA A 398 29.04 -6.48 -3.91
CA ALA A 398 29.54 -6.03 -2.61
C ALA A 398 28.63 -6.48 -1.45
N ALA A 399 29.13 -6.43 -0.20
CA ALA A 399 28.24 -6.72 0.93
C ALA A 399 27.12 -5.68 1.05
N THR A 400 27.45 -4.40 0.88
CA THR A 400 26.47 -3.29 0.87
C THR A 400 26.67 -2.40 -0.36
N VAL A 401 25.57 -2.07 -1.03
CA VAL A 401 25.52 -1.05 -2.09
C VAL A 401 24.48 -0.01 -1.72
N ASN A 402 24.88 1.26 -1.73
CA ASN A 402 24.03 2.40 -1.45
C ASN A 402 23.97 3.30 -2.68
N ILE A 403 22.79 3.42 -3.31
CA ILE A 403 22.55 4.28 -4.47
C ILE A 403 21.42 5.25 -4.12
N ASN A 404 21.72 6.25 -3.30
CA ASN A 404 20.72 7.12 -2.69
C ASN A 404 20.79 8.54 -3.24
N THR A 405 19.66 9.25 -3.21
CA THR A 405 19.60 10.70 -3.46
C THR A 405 20.20 11.16 -4.80
N ASN A 406 20.23 10.28 -5.82
CA ASN A 406 20.66 10.64 -7.16
C ASN A 406 19.51 11.27 -7.96
N ASP A 407 19.84 12.16 -8.89
CA ASP A 407 18.89 12.82 -9.78
C ASP A 407 19.21 12.51 -11.24
N ILE A 408 18.27 11.90 -11.95
CA ILE A 408 18.43 11.40 -13.32
C ILE A 408 17.32 11.95 -14.22
N SER A 409 17.71 12.63 -15.29
CA SER A 409 16.79 13.12 -16.32
C SER A 409 17.49 13.27 -17.67
N VAL A 410 16.74 13.56 -18.74
CA VAL A 410 17.38 13.95 -20.01
C VAL A 410 17.98 15.34 -19.92
N THR A 411 18.94 15.63 -20.80
CA THR A 411 19.36 17.00 -21.09
C THR A 411 18.20 17.84 -21.66
N ALA A 412 18.25 19.16 -21.52
CA ALA A 412 17.23 20.03 -22.08
C ALA A 412 17.13 19.84 -23.62
N GLY A 413 15.94 19.45 -24.11
CA GLY A 413 15.73 19.12 -25.53
C GLY A 413 16.26 17.73 -25.95
N GLY A 414 16.87 16.98 -25.03
CA GLY A 414 17.30 15.61 -25.24
C GLY A 414 16.15 14.61 -25.23
N SER A 415 16.36 13.44 -25.81
CA SER A 415 15.43 12.31 -25.74
C SER A 415 16.16 10.98 -25.80
N LEU A 416 15.42 9.91 -25.51
CA LEU A 416 15.87 8.53 -25.66
C LEU A 416 15.12 7.88 -26.83
N ALA A 417 15.80 7.11 -27.67
CA ALA A 417 15.18 6.39 -28.76
C ALA A 417 15.32 4.86 -28.61
N GLY A 418 14.83 4.12 -29.59
CA GLY A 418 15.12 2.70 -29.76
C GLY A 418 14.36 1.75 -28.85
N THR A 419 14.61 0.45 -29.02
CA THR A 419 13.87 -0.69 -28.46
C THR A 419 14.62 -1.50 -27.41
N GLY A 420 15.85 -1.09 -27.06
CA GLY A 420 16.65 -1.76 -26.03
C GLY A 420 16.05 -1.73 -24.62
N THR A 421 16.67 -2.41 -23.67
CA THR A 421 16.31 -2.28 -22.26
C THR A 421 17.06 -1.09 -21.68
N CYS A 422 16.34 -0.12 -21.10
CA CYS A 422 16.95 1.04 -20.45
C CYS A 422 16.63 1.03 -18.96
N VAL A 423 17.64 1.32 -18.14
CA VAL A 423 17.55 1.26 -16.67
C VAL A 423 18.11 2.57 -16.10
N MET A 424 17.37 3.25 -15.23
CA MET A 424 17.90 4.49 -14.65
C MET A 424 18.85 4.19 -13.50
N ILE A 425 18.51 3.24 -12.64
CA ILE A 425 19.36 2.76 -11.54
C ILE A 425 19.29 1.24 -11.49
N GLU A 426 20.43 0.57 -11.55
CA GLU A 426 20.58 -0.86 -11.30
C GLU A 426 21.49 -1.09 -10.08
N THR A 427 20.97 -1.77 -9.04
CA THR A 427 21.72 -2.02 -7.80
C THR A 427 22.58 -3.28 -7.83
N GLY A 428 22.41 -4.16 -8.81
CA GLY A 428 23.16 -5.42 -8.93
C GLY A 428 22.71 -6.49 -7.93
N SER A 429 23.66 -7.30 -7.46
CA SER A 429 23.41 -8.44 -6.56
C SER A 429 24.26 -8.42 -5.27
N PRO A 430 24.26 -7.33 -4.50
CA PRO A 430 24.95 -7.27 -3.20
C PRO A 430 24.18 -8.04 -2.12
N THR A 431 24.76 -8.27 -0.94
CA THR A 431 23.95 -8.80 0.18
C THR A 431 22.82 -7.84 0.56
N THR A 432 23.14 -6.55 0.66
CA THR A 432 22.16 -5.47 0.94
C THR A 432 22.29 -4.37 -0.10
N ALA A 433 21.16 -4.02 -0.74
CA ALA A 433 21.04 -2.92 -1.68
C ALA A 433 20.06 -1.86 -1.15
N THR A 434 20.47 -0.60 -1.15
CA THR A 434 19.57 0.54 -0.93
C THR A 434 19.54 1.44 -2.16
N ALA A 435 18.33 1.84 -2.56
CA ALA A 435 18.07 2.81 -3.61
C ALA A 435 16.98 3.78 -3.14
N ASN A 436 17.34 4.67 -2.22
CA ASN A 436 16.41 5.54 -1.52
C ASN A 436 16.50 6.99 -1.98
N SER A 437 15.37 7.70 -1.92
CA SER A 437 15.28 9.14 -2.15
C SER A 437 15.84 9.60 -3.50
N ASN A 438 15.90 8.73 -4.50
CA ASN A 438 16.31 9.09 -5.85
C ASN A 438 15.18 9.80 -6.60
N SER A 439 15.56 10.71 -7.49
CA SER A 439 14.69 11.44 -8.40
C SER A 439 14.96 10.98 -9.82
N ILE A 440 13.95 10.45 -10.51
CA ILE A 440 14.04 10.03 -11.92
C ILE A 440 12.92 10.74 -12.65
N THR A 441 13.25 11.72 -13.50
CA THR A 441 12.24 12.67 -14.01
C THR A 441 12.36 12.95 -15.50
N ASN A 442 11.21 13.22 -16.13
CA ASN A 442 11.10 13.84 -17.47
C ASN A 442 11.89 13.13 -18.55
N ILE A 443 11.62 11.84 -18.77
CA ILE A 443 12.31 11.08 -19.80
C ILE A 443 11.27 10.61 -20.82
N PRO A 444 11.21 11.26 -22.00
CA PRO A 444 10.43 10.78 -23.14
C PRO A 444 11.25 9.81 -24.00
N ARG A 445 10.60 8.75 -24.48
CA ARG A 445 11.20 7.73 -25.34
C ARG A 445 10.43 7.50 -26.63
N SER A 446 11.11 7.65 -27.76
CA SER A 446 10.51 7.57 -29.11
C SER A 446 10.57 6.20 -29.77
N GLY A 447 10.96 5.14 -29.04
CA GLY A 447 11.00 3.78 -29.58
C GLY A 447 9.62 3.15 -29.75
N ALA A 448 9.48 2.25 -30.73
CA ALA A 448 8.25 1.52 -31.02
C ALA A 448 7.97 0.36 -30.03
N SER A 449 8.95 -0.06 -29.24
CA SER A 449 8.84 -1.11 -28.23
C SER A 449 10.03 -1.03 -27.27
N GLY A 450 10.17 -1.99 -26.36
CA GLY A 450 11.30 -2.11 -25.46
C GLY A 450 10.89 -2.14 -23.99
N SER A 451 11.88 -2.22 -23.11
CA SER A 451 11.66 -2.22 -21.66
C SER A 451 12.32 -1.03 -21.01
N TRP A 452 11.63 -0.47 -20.02
CA TRP A 452 12.10 0.67 -19.25
C TRP A 452 11.93 0.40 -17.76
N ARG A 453 13.05 0.42 -17.03
CA ARG A 453 13.08 0.34 -15.56
C ARG A 453 13.56 1.66 -14.96
N GLY A 454 12.88 2.16 -13.94
CA GLY A 454 13.37 3.27 -13.14
C GLY A 454 14.48 2.75 -12.23
N ILE A 455 14.10 2.11 -11.14
CA ILE A 455 14.98 1.43 -10.21
C ILE A 455 14.82 -0.08 -10.40
N LYS A 456 15.93 -0.76 -10.69
CA LYS A 456 16.02 -2.19 -10.88
C LYS A 456 16.98 -2.78 -9.84
N THR A 457 16.62 -3.94 -9.32
CA THR A 457 17.55 -4.80 -8.59
C THR A 457 17.72 -6.14 -9.29
N THR A 458 18.90 -6.75 -9.17
CA THR A 458 19.16 -8.09 -9.67
C THR A 458 18.85 -9.10 -8.58
N SER A 459 19.80 -9.60 -7.80
CA SER A 459 19.52 -10.68 -6.82
C SER A 459 20.14 -10.44 -5.43
N PRO A 460 19.86 -9.30 -4.76
CA PRO A 460 20.35 -9.09 -3.41
C PRO A 460 19.63 -9.97 -2.39
N THR A 461 20.15 -10.08 -1.16
CA THR A 461 19.33 -10.68 -0.08
C THR A 461 18.29 -9.68 0.42
N ASN A 462 18.72 -8.43 0.66
CA ASN A 462 17.85 -7.35 1.13
C ASN A 462 17.86 -6.20 0.13
N PHE A 463 16.68 -5.82 -0.36
CA PHE A 463 16.50 -4.65 -1.22
C PHE A 463 15.55 -3.64 -0.57
N THR A 464 15.99 -2.39 -0.50
CA THR A 464 15.19 -1.27 -0.01
C THR A 464 15.15 -0.15 -1.05
N ALA A 465 13.95 0.26 -1.46
CA ALA A 465 13.73 1.41 -2.33
C ALA A 465 12.63 2.30 -1.73
N ASN A 466 13.04 3.22 -0.87
CA ASN A 466 12.14 4.09 -0.12
C ASN A 466 12.26 5.55 -0.53
N GLY A 467 11.16 6.30 -0.51
CA GLY A 467 11.19 7.75 -0.68
C GLY A 467 11.56 8.24 -2.08
N ASN A 468 11.56 7.36 -3.09
CA ASN A 468 11.94 7.75 -4.46
C ASN A 468 10.80 8.50 -5.14
N THR A 469 11.15 9.45 -6.01
CA THR A 469 10.24 10.11 -6.94
C THR A 469 10.57 9.66 -8.36
N ILE A 470 9.63 8.98 -9.02
CA ILE A 470 9.76 8.57 -10.41
C ILE A 470 8.59 9.19 -11.18
N ASP A 471 8.91 10.11 -12.09
CA ASP A 471 7.95 11.04 -12.67
C ASP A 471 8.19 11.23 -14.18
N GLY A 472 7.16 11.03 -15.01
CA GLY A 472 7.25 11.45 -16.42
C GLY A 472 8.08 10.51 -17.30
N LEU A 473 8.03 9.19 -17.04
CA LEU A 473 8.54 8.21 -18.01
C LEU A 473 7.46 7.94 -19.05
N SER A 474 7.75 8.25 -20.31
CA SER A 474 6.73 8.25 -21.36
C SER A 474 7.24 7.66 -22.67
N TRP A 475 6.41 6.85 -23.33
CA TRP A 475 6.60 6.51 -24.73
C TRP A 475 5.90 7.54 -25.61
N THR A 476 6.57 8.02 -26.65
CA THR A 476 6.07 9.09 -27.52
C THR A 476 5.72 8.63 -28.94
N ALA A 477 6.26 7.49 -29.39
CA ALA A 477 5.92 6.95 -30.71
C ALA A 477 4.50 6.37 -30.72
N VAL A 478 3.65 6.87 -31.63
CA VAL A 478 2.21 6.58 -31.69
C VAL A 478 1.88 5.07 -31.71
N ALA A 479 2.73 4.22 -32.28
CA ALA A 479 2.53 2.77 -32.34
C ALA A 479 3.25 2.00 -31.21
N SER A 480 3.75 2.69 -30.18
CA SER A 480 4.61 2.05 -29.18
C SER A 480 3.86 1.09 -28.28
N THR A 481 4.41 -0.12 -28.13
CA THR A 481 3.97 -1.17 -27.21
C THR A 481 4.95 -1.40 -26.05
N GLY A 482 5.87 -0.46 -25.83
CA GLY A 482 6.90 -0.57 -24.82
C GLY A 482 6.36 -0.69 -23.39
N SER A 483 7.19 -1.26 -22.50
CA SER A 483 6.84 -1.43 -21.09
C SER A 483 7.59 -0.46 -20.18
N ILE A 484 6.93 -0.04 -19.09
CA ILE A 484 7.50 0.80 -18.03
C ILE A 484 7.28 0.10 -16.69
N SER A 485 8.36 -0.12 -15.94
CA SER A 485 8.28 -0.52 -14.52
C SER A 485 9.16 0.40 -13.69
N PRO A 486 8.57 1.45 -13.08
CA PRO A 486 9.30 2.42 -12.27
C PRO A 486 10.13 1.77 -11.17
N ILE A 487 9.58 0.83 -10.40
CA ILE A 487 10.35 0.01 -9.46
C ILE A 487 10.19 -1.46 -9.83
N TYR A 488 11.33 -2.15 -9.96
CA TYR A 488 11.37 -3.47 -10.55
C TYR A 488 12.38 -4.39 -9.90
N SER A 489 11.88 -5.45 -9.28
CA SER A 489 12.66 -6.49 -8.62
C SER A 489 12.35 -7.83 -9.28
N LEU A 490 13.14 -8.19 -10.30
CA LEU A 490 12.88 -9.36 -11.16
C LEU A 490 13.52 -10.65 -10.66
N SER A 491 14.65 -10.52 -9.99
CA SER A 491 15.53 -11.63 -9.64
C SER A 491 15.63 -11.70 -8.13
N SER A 492 16.06 -12.86 -7.63
CA SER A 492 15.95 -13.47 -6.28
C SER A 492 16.14 -12.62 -5.01
N ALA A 493 15.75 -11.35 -4.99
CA ALA A 493 15.59 -10.53 -3.80
C ALA A 493 14.74 -11.29 -2.80
N VAL A 494 15.31 -11.59 -1.64
CA VAL A 494 14.60 -12.36 -0.61
C VAL A 494 13.69 -11.41 0.14
N ASN A 495 14.26 -10.36 0.73
CA ASN A 495 13.53 -9.35 1.47
C ASN A 495 13.45 -8.05 0.66
N VAL A 496 12.24 -7.54 0.45
CA VAL A 496 11.98 -6.35 -0.36
C VAL A 496 11.14 -5.36 0.43
N THR A 497 11.64 -4.14 0.54
CA THR A 497 10.96 -3.01 1.19
C THR A 497 10.87 -1.84 0.22
N VAL A 498 9.65 -1.47 -0.16
CA VAL A 498 9.38 -0.39 -1.11
C VAL A 498 8.32 0.51 -0.51
N ASN A 499 8.75 1.55 0.20
CA ASN A 499 7.88 2.41 0.99
C ASN A 499 8.00 3.89 0.64
N ASN A 500 6.91 4.64 0.82
CA ASN A 500 6.91 6.11 0.68
C ASN A 500 7.36 6.61 -0.70
N ASN A 501 7.20 5.82 -1.77
CA ASN A 501 7.57 6.26 -3.11
C ASN A 501 6.42 7.02 -3.78
N ILE A 502 6.77 7.99 -4.62
CA ILE A 502 5.86 8.71 -5.50
C ILE A 502 6.17 8.28 -6.94
N ILE A 503 5.24 7.56 -7.57
CA ILE A 503 5.35 7.06 -8.94
C ILE A 503 4.21 7.65 -9.75
N ARG A 504 4.53 8.52 -10.72
CA ARG A 504 3.48 9.27 -11.42
C ARG A 504 3.78 9.69 -12.85
N ASN A 505 2.73 10.10 -13.55
CA ASN A 505 2.79 10.69 -14.89
C ASN A 505 3.47 9.74 -15.91
N MET A 506 3.08 8.47 -15.88
CA MET A 506 3.62 7.45 -16.78
C MET A 506 2.72 7.29 -18.00
N SER A 507 3.28 7.17 -19.20
CA SER A 507 2.43 7.06 -20.39
C SER A 507 2.90 6.12 -21.49
N THR A 508 1.95 5.49 -22.18
CA THR A 508 2.17 4.71 -23.41
C THR A 508 1.13 5.07 -24.47
N PRO A 509 1.46 5.16 -25.78
CA PRO A 509 0.47 5.53 -26.79
C PRO A 509 -0.58 4.46 -27.13
N THR A 510 -0.27 3.17 -27.01
CA THR A 510 -1.20 2.08 -27.41
C THR A 510 -1.37 1.01 -26.33
N THR A 511 -1.24 -0.27 -26.67
CA THR A 511 -1.38 -1.44 -25.80
C THR A 511 -0.13 -1.71 -24.95
N GLY A 512 0.62 -0.67 -24.60
CA GLY A 512 1.82 -0.79 -23.76
C GLY A 512 1.47 -1.20 -22.33
N THR A 513 2.51 -1.53 -21.56
CA THR A 513 2.34 -2.00 -20.17
C THR A 513 3.03 -1.06 -19.21
N ILE A 514 2.32 -0.59 -18.18
CA ILE A 514 2.89 0.17 -17.07
C ILE A 514 2.59 -0.57 -15.78
N ILE A 515 3.62 -0.91 -15.00
CA ILE A 515 3.45 -1.52 -13.68
C ILE A 515 4.26 -0.70 -12.68
N GLY A 516 3.59 0.02 -11.77
CA GLY A 516 4.24 0.95 -10.83
C GLY A 516 5.33 0.28 -10.00
N ILE A 517 4.96 -0.75 -9.25
CA ILE A 517 5.87 -1.60 -8.47
C ILE A 517 5.72 -3.05 -8.93
N THR A 518 6.84 -3.68 -9.25
CA THR A 518 6.89 -5.05 -9.76
C THR A 518 7.84 -5.90 -8.91
N GLU A 519 7.35 -7.01 -8.34
CA GLU A 519 8.11 -7.96 -7.52
C GLU A 519 7.95 -9.42 -8.01
N PHE A 520 9.06 -10.02 -8.45
CA PHE A 520 9.18 -11.39 -8.96
C PHE A 520 10.40 -12.13 -8.35
N GLY A 521 10.91 -11.69 -7.19
CA GLY A 521 12.15 -12.19 -6.60
C GLY A 521 12.10 -13.62 -6.05
N SER A 522 12.61 -13.82 -4.85
CA SER A 522 12.52 -15.10 -4.13
C SER A 522 11.55 -15.01 -2.96
N SER A 523 11.04 -16.16 -2.50
CA SER A 523 10.17 -16.19 -1.31
C SER A 523 10.91 -15.63 -0.10
N GLY A 524 10.29 -14.66 0.56
CA GLY A 524 10.81 -13.90 1.69
C GLY A 524 9.83 -12.79 2.07
N LEU A 525 10.26 -11.85 2.91
CA LEU A 525 9.40 -10.76 3.37
C LEU A 525 9.26 -9.67 2.28
N LYS A 526 8.03 -9.39 1.85
CA LYS A 526 7.73 -8.32 0.88
C LYS A 526 6.87 -7.23 1.50
N THR A 527 7.31 -5.99 1.41
CA THR A 527 6.67 -4.86 2.09
C THR A 527 6.51 -3.69 1.13
N PHE A 528 5.26 -3.31 0.89
CA PHE A 528 4.87 -2.20 0.00
C PHE A 528 3.93 -1.26 0.77
N GLN A 529 4.49 -0.19 1.37
CA GLN A 529 3.71 0.68 2.26
C GLN A 529 3.78 2.16 1.90
N ASN A 530 2.68 2.88 2.10
CA ASN A 530 2.63 4.34 1.96
C ASN A 530 3.06 4.84 0.55
N ASN A 531 2.95 4.02 -0.49
CA ASN A 531 3.31 4.44 -1.84
C ASN A 531 2.14 5.19 -2.48
N GLN A 532 2.45 6.22 -3.26
CA GLN A 532 1.51 6.95 -4.10
C GLN A 532 1.80 6.61 -5.55
N ILE A 533 0.86 5.93 -6.22
CA ILE A 533 1.01 5.47 -7.60
C ILE A 533 -0.14 6.01 -8.43
N TYR A 534 0.13 6.97 -9.31
CA TYR A 534 -0.97 7.64 -10.00
C TYR A 534 -0.67 8.26 -11.35
N ASN A 535 -1.72 8.65 -12.05
CA ASN A 535 -1.65 9.28 -13.37
C ASN A 535 -0.86 8.43 -14.38
N PHE A 536 -1.31 7.18 -14.58
CA PHE A 536 -0.87 6.36 -15.70
C PHE A 536 -1.88 6.52 -16.82
N PHE A 537 -1.43 6.91 -18.00
CA PHE A 537 -2.35 7.29 -19.07
C PHE A 537 -1.87 6.84 -20.45
N THR A 538 -2.83 6.65 -21.36
CA THR A 538 -2.52 6.56 -22.78
C THR A 538 -2.38 7.95 -23.38
N THR A 539 -1.37 8.19 -24.22
CA THR A 539 -1.15 9.54 -24.79
C THR A 539 -2.28 9.93 -25.76
N ALA A 540 -2.50 11.24 -25.94
CA ALA A 540 -3.56 11.76 -26.81
C ALA A 540 -3.45 11.23 -28.25
N GLY A 541 -4.57 10.78 -28.82
CA GLY A 541 -4.62 10.11 -30.13
C GLY A 541 -4.31 8.60 -30.09
N GLY A 542 -3.97 8.06 -28.92
CA GLY A 542 -3.79 6.63 -28.68
C GLY A 542 -5.08 5.82 -28.82
N ALA A 543 -4.96 4.53 -29.14
CA ALA A 543 -6.12 3.67 -29.35
C ALA A 543 -6.83 3.23 -28.05
N GLY A 544 -6.16 3.32 -26.90
CA GLY A 544 -6.61 2.67 -25.66
C GLY A 544 -6.22 1.19 -25.61
N GLY A 545 -6.53 0.51 -24.50
CA GLY A 545 -6.25 -0.92 -24.31
C GLY A 545 -4.86 -1.27 -23.80
N ALA A 546 -4.22 -0.33 -23.12
CA ALA A 546 -2.99 -0.54 -22.35
C ALA A 546 -3.25 -1.39 -21.11
N THR A 547 -2.18 -1.97 -20.57
CA THR A 547 -2.21 -2.67 -19.28
C THR A 547 -1.54 -1.82 -18.21
N PHE A 548 -2.30 -1.34 -17.23
CA PHE A 548 -1.80 -0.52 -16.14
C PHE A 548 -2.04 -1.20 -14.79
N THR A 549 -0.97 -1.43 -14.04
CA THR A 549 -1.04 -2.03 -12.70
C THR A 549 -0.32 -1.13 -11.69
N GLY A 550 -0.94 -0.88 -10.54
CA GLY A 550 -0.28 -0.15 -9.45
C GLY A 550 0.85 -0.98 -8.84
N ILE A 551 0.49 -2.09 -8.17
CA ILE A 551 1.43 -3.01 -7.53
C ILE A 551 1.18 -4.44 -8.03
N SER A 552 2.24 -5.12 -8.45
CA SER A 552 2.21 -6.52 -8.87
C SER A 552 3.28 -7.34 -8.15
N GLU A 553 2.86 -8.41 -7.49
CA GLU A 553 3.74 -9.39 -6.83
C GLU A 553 3.43 -10.81 -7.33
N SER A 554 4.46 -11.66 -7.39
CA SER A 554 4.27 -13.10 -7.64
C SER A 554 5.11 -14.04 -6.76
N THR A 555 5.85 -13.53 -5.79
CA THR A 555 6.72 -14.31 -4.89
C THR A 555 6.76 -13.73 -3.48
N GLY A 556 6.59 -14.56 -2.46
CA GLY A 556 6.69 -14.10 -1.07
C GLY A 556 6.46 -15.22 -0.06
N SER A 557 6.79 -14.95 1.20
CA SER A 557 6.35 -15.76 2.34
C SER A 557 5.30 -14.97 3.12
N THR A 558 5.67 -13.80 3.62
CA THR A 558 4.77 -12.81 4.20
C THR A 558 4.84 -11.53 3.38
N ASN A 559 3.70 -11.14 2.82
CA ASN A 559 3.58 -9.96 1.98
C ASN A 559 2.68 -8.93 2.67
N THR A 560 3.07 -7.67 2.66
CA THR A 560 2.30 -6.56 3.24
C THR A 560 2.13 -5.45 2.21
N TYR A 561 0.87 -5.10 1.94
CA TYR A 561 0.45 -4.01 1.07
C TYR A 561 -0.42 -3.09 1.91
N SER A 562 0.14 -2.01 2.45
CA SER A 562 -0.62 -1.15 3.35
C SER A 562 -0.47 0.35 3.14
N ASN A 563 -1.56 1.09 3.37
CA ASN A 563 -1.59 2.54 3.27
C ASN A 563 -1.16 3.07 1.88
N ASN A 564 -1.28 2.26 0.83
CA ASN A 564 -0.98 2.72 -0.53
C ASN A 564 -2.18 3.49 -1.09
N ILE A 565 -1.90 4.56 -1.83
CA ILE A 565 -2.91 5.36 -2.54
C ILE A 565 -2.64 5.20 -4.03
N ILE A 566 -3.54 4.50 -4.73
CA ILE A 566 -3.40 4.14 -6.15
C ILE A 566 -4.56 4.73 -6.92
N TYR A 567 -4.31 5.64 -7.85
CA TYR A 567 -5.40 6.31 -8.55
C TYR A 567 -5.05 6.85 -9.93
N SER A 568 -6.05 7.19 -10.73
CA SER A 568 -5.88 7.70 -12.09
C SER A 568 -5.03 6.77 -12.97
N LEU A 569 -5.33 5.46 -12.96
CA LEU A 569 -4.75 4.51 -13.92
C LEU A 569 -5.75 4.34 -15.07
N ASN A 570 -5.56 5.14 -16.12
CA ASN A 570 -6.59 5.45 -17.09
C ASN A 570 -6.13 5.15 -18.52
N SER A 571 -6.48 3.97 -19.05
CA SER A 571 -6.25 3.65 -20.46
C SER A 571 -7.41 4.15 -21.32
N THR A 572 -7.32 5.42 -21.70
CA THR A 572 -8.35 6.15 -22.45
C THR A 572 -7.83 6.58 -23.83
N GLY A 573 -8.55 6.25 -24.90
CA GLY A 573 -8.11 6.49 -26.27
C GLY A 573 -9.26 6.88 -27.20
N THR A 574 -8.97 7.63 -28.26
CA THR A 574 -9.99 8.18 -29.18
C THR A 574 -10.60 7.13 -30.10
N THR A 575 -9.89 6.02 -30.35
CA THR A 575 -10.39 4.95 -31.24
C THR A 575 -10.91 3.70 -30.50
N GLY A 576 -10.79 3.64 -29.16
CA GLY A 576 -11.29 2.54 -28.33
C GLY A 576 -10.57 1.20 -28.56
N GLY A 577 -9.73 0.78 -27.62
CA GLY A 577 -8.97 -0.46 -27.72
C GLY A 577 -9.87 -1.70 -27.64
N THR A 578 -9.39 -2.87 -28.05
CA THR A 578 -10.16 -4.13 -27.98
C THR A 578 -9.95 -4.90 -26.67
N GLY A 579 -8.98 -4.53 -25.85
CA GLY A 579 -8.62 -5.23 -24.60
C GLY A 579 -8.02 -4.31 -23.55
N GLY A 580 -7.12 -4.83 -22.71
CA GLY A 580 -6.41 -4.07 -21.68
C GLY A 580 -6.82 -4.45 -20.26
N THR A 581 -5.89 -4.33 -19.33
CA THR A 581 -6.09 -4.70 -17.93
C THR A 581 -5.66 -3.55 -17.04
N ILE A 582 -6.57 -3.07 -16.20
CA ILE A 582 -6.31 -2.00 -15.24
C ILE A 582 -6.48 -2.58 -13.86
N THR A 583 -5.41 -2.62 -13.06
CA THR A 583 -5.45 -3.22 -11.72
C THR A 583 -4.78 -2.33 -10.67
N GLY A 584 -5.42 -2.12 -9.52
CA GLY A 584 -4.77 -1.42 -8.41
C GLY A 584 -3.65 -2.27 -7.80
N ILE A 585 -4.02 -3.37 -7.14
CA ILE A 585 -3.09 -4.31 -6.50
C ILE A 585 -3.37 -5.72 -7.01
N THR A 586 -2.32 -6.46 -7.38
CA THR A 586 -2.39 -7.89 -7.69
C THR A 586 -1.24 -8.65 -7.03
N PHE A 587 -1.53 -9.84 -6.54
CA PHE A 587 -0.56 -10.77 -5.98
C PHE A 587 -0.93 -12.20 -6.36
N SER A 588 0.04 -13.05 -6.68
CA SER A 588 -0.21 -14.43 -7.13
C SER A 588 0.46 -15.51 -6.28
N SER A 589 1.10 -15.15 -5.17
CA SER A 589 1.75 -16.10 -4.26
C SER A 589 1.65 -15.66 -2.79
N GLY A 590 2.50 -16.18 -1.92
CA GLY A 590 2.60 -15.80 -0.51
C GLY A 590 1.96 -16.82 0.43
N THR A 591 2.62 -17.15 1.54
CA THR A 591 1.99 -17.93 2.62
C THR A 591 0.97 -17.06 3.35
N THR A 592 1.33 -15.80 3.63
CA THR A 592 0.43 -14.80 4.21
C THR A 592 0.49 -13.50 3.41
N ASN A 593 -0.63 -13.04 2.88
CA ASN A 593 -0.76 -11.72 2.25
C ASN A 593 -1.63 -10.82 3.11
N ASN A 594 -1.10 -9.69 3.55
CA ASN A 594 -1.84 -8.67 4.30
C ASN A 594 -2.04 -7.44 3.42
N VAL A 595 -3.25 -7.26 2.89
CA VAL A 595 -3.63 -6.13 2.05
C VAL A 595 -4.58 -5.26 2.86
N SER A 596 -4.07 -4.16 3.43
CA SER A 596 -4.83 -3.36 4.38
C SER A 596 -4.73 -1.86 4.20
N ASN A 597 -5.79 -1.13 4.51
CA ASN A 597 -5.78 0.34 4.51
C ASN A 597 -5.34 0.96 3.17
N ASN A 598 -5.57 0.28 2.03
CA ASN A 598 -5.26 0.87 0.71
C ASN A 598 -6.46 1.65 0.19
N ALA A 599 -6.21 2.77 -0.47
CA ALA A 599 -7.22 3.54 -1.19
C ALA A 599 -6.97 3.42 -2.71
N ILE A 600 -7.94 2.87 -3.43
CA ILE A 600 -7.86 2.58 -4.85
C ILE A 600 -9.06 3.20 -5.56
N TYR A 601 -8.83 4.19 -6.43
CA TYR A 601 -9.92 4.89 -7.10
C TYR A 601 -9.51 5.48 -8.44
N ASP A 602 -10.48 5.90 -9.28
CA ASP A 602 -10.21 6.47 -10.60
C ASP A 602 -9.36 5.51 -11.47
N LEU A 603 -9.85 4.28 -11.63
CA LEU A 603 -9.24 3.31 -12.54
C LEU A 603 -10.16 3.13 -13.73
N SER A 604 -9.67 3.32 -14.95
CA SER A 604 -10.55 3.25 -16.11
C SER A 604 -9.94 2.73 -17.40
N SER A 605 -10.84 2.20 -18.24
CA SER A 605 -10.54 1.88 -19.63
C SER A 605 -11.71 2.26 -20.55
N THR A 606 -11.39 2.78 -21.74
CA THR A 606 -12.37 3.00 -22.83
C THR A 606 -12.31 1.90 -23.89
N SER A 607 -11.78 0.74 -23.55
CA SER A 607 -11.75 -0.42 -24.46
C SER A 607 -13.08 -1.18 -24.47
N THR A 608 -13.31 -1.98 -25.51
CA THR A 608 -14.51 -2.81 -25.65
C THR A 608 -14.48 -4.10 -24.81
N ASN A 609 -13.31 -4.66 -24.48
CA ASN A 609 -13.20 -5.82 -23.60
C ASN A 609 -12.08 -5.71 -22.53
N PRO A 610 -12.07 -4.64 -21.70
CA PRO A 610 -11.08 -4.49 -20.65
C PRO A 610 -11.43 -5.35 -19.42
N THR A 611 -10.44 -5.54 -18.55
CA THR A 611 -10.67 -5.93 -17.14
C THR A 611 -10.22 -4.79 -16.25
N VAL A 612 -11.10 -4.29 -15.38
CA VAL A 612 -10.79 -3.23 -14.41
C VAL A 612 -11.00 -3.75 -13.00
N THR A 613 -9.94 -3.82 -12.21
CA THR A 613 -9.94 -4.45 -10.89
C THR A 613 -9.30 -3.56 -9.83
N GLY A 614 -9.95 -3.41 -8.67
CA GLY A 614 -9.32 -2.75 -7.52
C GLY A 614 -8.20 -3.62 -6.93
N ILE A 615 -8.59 -4.76 -6.34
CA ILE A 615 -7.69 -5.77 -5.77
C ILE A 615 -7.92 -7.12 -6.44
N ASN A 616 -6.87 -7.73 -6.98
CA ASN A 616 -6.88 -9.08 -7.53
C ASN A 616 -6.12 -10.07 -6.64
N ILE A 617 -6.85 -11.03 -6.06
CA ILE A 617 -6.31 -12.16 -5.29
C ILE A 617 -6.03 -13.30 -6.27
N GLY A 618 -4.82 -13.29 -6.84
CA GLY A 618 -4.36 -14.25 -7.84
C GLY A 618 -3.73 -15.52 -7.25
N GLY A 619 -3.47 -15.57 -5.94
CA GLY A 619 -2.91 -16.74 -5.27
C GLY A 619 -2.78 -16.59 -3.76
N GLY A 620 -1.84 -17.35 -3.18
CA GLY A 620 -1.50 -17.31 -1.76
C GLY A 620 -2.23 -18.32 -0.86
N THR A 621 -1.72 -18.58 0.34
CA THR A 621 -2.36 -19.50 1.29
C THR A 621 -3.37 -18.76 2.16
N THR A 622 -2.92 -17.80 2.96
CA THR A 622 -3.79 -16.98 3.82
C THR A 622 -3.76 -15.53 3.34
N ASN A 623 -4.89 -15.05 2.84
CA ASN A 623 -5.03 -13.70 2.30
C ASN A 623 -5.92 -12.88 3.23
N ASN A 624 -5.35 -11.93 3.96
CA ASN A 624 -6.04 -10.99 4.83
C ASN A 624 -6.24 -9.67 4.06
N ILE A 625 -7.48 -9.41 3.63
CA ILE A 625 -7.87 -8.24 2.87
C ILE A 625 -8.79 -7.41 3.76
N ASN A 626 -8.31 -6.29 4.31
CA ASN A 626 -9.10 -5.53 5.28
C ASN A 626 -8.96 -4.02 5.20
N ASN A 627 -10.01 -3.28 5.58
CA ASN A 627 -10.00 -1.82 5.62
C ASN A 627 -9.60 -1.17 4.28
N ASN A 628 -9.81 -1.81 3.13
CA ASN A 628 -9.50 -1.18 1.85
C ASN A 628 -10.69 -0.35 1.35
N LEU A 629 -10.40 0.83 0.79
CA LEU A 629 -11.37 1.72 0.13
C LEU A 629 -11.21 1.59 -1.38
N ILE A 630 -12.26 1.13 -2.06
CA ILE A 630 -12.23 0.90 -3.51
C ILE A 630 -13.44 1.56 -4.17
N GLY A 631 -13.23 2.43 -5.14
CA GLY A 631 -14.34 3.04 -5.89
C GLY A 631 -13.94 3.69 -7.19
N ASP A 632 -14.88 4.32 -7.89
CA ASP A 632 -14.65 4.98 -9.19
C ASP A 632 -13.87 4.11 -10.20
N LEU A 633 -14.28 2.84 -10.31
CA LEU A 633 -13.80 1.92 -11.34
C LEU A 633 -14.71 1.98 -12.56
N ARG A 634 -14.15 2.23 -13.74
CA ARG A 634 -14.94 2.56 -14.95
C ARG A 634 -14.48 1.79 -16.18
N ALA A 635 -15.42 1.31 -16.98
CA ALA A 635 -15.13 0.64 -18.25
C ALA A 635 -16.16 1.03 -19.32
N THR A 636 -16.12 2.30 -19.72
CA THR A 636 -17.25 3.00 -20.36
C THR A 636 -17.57 2.55 -21.78
N ALA A 637 -16.66 1.84 -22.46
CA ALA A 637 -16.93 1.27 -23.79
C ALA A 637 -17.10 -0.26 -23.77
N SER A 638 -17.05 -0.88 -22.58
CA SER A 638 -16.98 -2.33 -22.51
C SER A 638 -18.29 -3.01 -22.87
N THR A 639 -18.17 -4.11 -23.62
CA THR A 639 -19.23 -5.06 -23.95
C THR A 639 -19.10 -6.38 -23.17
N GLY A 640 -18.26 -6.45 -22.13
CA GLY A 640 -17.95 -7.67 -21.39
C GLY A 640 -19.01 -8.06 -20.35
N ASN A 641 -19.16 -9.37 -20.09
CA ASN A 641 -20.09 -9.88 -19.06
C ASN A 641 -19.57 -9.66 -17.63
N VAL A 642 -18.24 -9.66 -17.46
CA VAL A 642 -17.57 -9.44 -16.18
C VAL A 642 -16.38 -8.52 -16.41
N THR A 643 -16.64 -7.23 -16.50
CA THR A 643 -15.62 -6.24 -16.89
C THR A 643 -14.97 -5.59 -15.67
N ILE A 644 -15.75 -5.29 -14.64
CA ILE A 644 -15.29 -4.56 -13.46
C ILE A 644 -15.49 -5.41 -12.21
N SER A 645 -14.44 -5.54 -11.41
CA SER A 645 -14.48 -6.16 -10.07
C SER A 645 -13.81 -5.23 -9.05
N GLY A 646 -14.50 -4.87 -7.98
CA GLY A 646 -13.84 -4.12 -6.89
C GLY A 646 -12.76 -4.97 -6.25
N ILE A 647 -13.17 -6.16 -5.82
CA ILE A 647 -12.28 -7.24 -5.40
C ILE A 647 -12.53 -8.47 -6.28
N LEU A 648 -11.48 -8.97 -6.92
CA LEU A 648 -11.49 -10.25 -7.66
C LEU A 648 -10.80 -11.32 -6.80
N ALA A 649 -11.58 -12.26 -6.28
CA ALA A 649 -11.11 -13.41 -5.54
C ALA A 649 -10.98 -14.61 -6.49
N GLY A 650 -9.88 -14.65 -7.25
CA GLY A 650 -9.66 -15.65 -8.30
C GLY A 650 -8.90 -16.89 -7.87
N SER A 651 -8.27 -16.87 -6.70
CA SER A 651 -7.44 -17.97 -6.19
C SER A 651 -7.29 -17.86 -4.66
N GLY A 652 -6.38 -18.66 -4.12
CA GLY A 652 -6.04 -18.71 -2.69
C GLY A 652 -6.48 -20.01 -2.00
N THR A 653 -6.01 -20.23 -0.77
CA THR A 653 -6.54 -21.29 0.10
C THR A 653 -7.59 -20.74 1.06
N THR A 654 -7.28 -19.66 1.77
CA THR A 654 -8.18 -18.95 2.69
C THR A 654 -8.12 -17.46 2.41
N ASN A 655 -9.26 -16.86 2.08
CA ASN A 655 -9.44 -15.44 1.86
C ASN A 655 -10.26 -14.85 3.01
N ASN A 656 -9.61 -14.10 3.89
CA ASN A 656 -10.21 -13.33 4.98
C ASN A 656 -10.45 -11.90 4.50
N ILE A 657 -11.68 -11.61 4.07
CA ILE A 657 -12.07 -10.33 3.48
C ILE A 657 -12.96 -9.62 4.50
N PHE A 658 -12.38 -8.71 5.30
CA PHE A 658 -13.08 -8.07 6.41
C PHE A 658 -13.07 -6.56 6.30
N HIS A 659 -14.15 -5.88 6.66
CA HIS A 659 -14.12 -4.43 6.83
C HIS A 659 -13.67 -3.65 5.58
N ASN A 660 -13.89 -4.15 4.36
CA ASN A 660 -13.60 -3.39 3.14
C ASN A 660 -14.81 -2.57 2.72
N THR A 661 -14.60 -1.41 2.12
CA THR A 661 -15.67 -0.61 1.50
C THR A 661 -15.42 -0.52 0.00
N VAL A 662 -16.34 -1.09 -0.78
CA VAL A 662 -16.30 -1.11 -2.24
C VAL A 662 -17.55 -0.43 -2.78
N ASN A 663 -17.38 0.59 -3.62
CA ASN A 663 -18.47 1.30 -4.27
C ASN A 663 -18.22 1.46 -5.78
N ILE A 664 -18.99 0.71 -6.59
CA ILE A 664 -18.89 0.74 -8.06
C ILE A 664 -20.17 1.33 -8.65
N ALA A 665 -20.02 2.36 -9.47
CA ALA A 665 -21.12 3.04 -10.14
C ALA A 665 -20.75 3.35 -11.60
N SER A 666 -20.31 2.34 -12.35
CA SER A 666 -19.91 2.52 -13.75
C SER A 666 -21.12 2.56 -14.67
N THR A 667 -21.02 3.36 -15.72
CA THR A 667 -21.88 3.27 -16.89
C THR A 667 -21.11 2.70 -18.07
N THR A 668 -21.83 2.30 -19.12
CA THR A 668 -21.27 1.87 -20.40
C THR A 668 -22.04 2.52 -21.54
N ALA A 669 -21.39 2.73 -22.68
CA ALA A 669 -22.01 3.06 -23.95
C ALA A 669 -22.48 1.81 -24.72
N SER A 670 -22.14 0.60 -24.22
CA SER A 670 -22.62 -0.66 -24.80
C SER A 670 -24.14 -0.72 -24.82
N VAL A 671 -24.69 -0.99 -26.00
CA VAL A 671 -26.14 -1.20 -26.20
C VAL A 671 -26.55 -2.67 -26.04
N THR A 672 -25.58 -3.56 -25.80
CA THR A 672 -25.82 -5.01 -25.65
C THR A 672 -25.51 -5.49 -24.23
N THR A 673 -24.28 -5.95 -23.99
CA THR A 673 -23.81 -6.59 -22.77
C THR A 673 -22.92 -5.67 -21.95
N PHE A 674 -23.12 -5.64 -20.62
CA PHE A 674 -22.16 -5.06 -19.68
C PHE A 674 -22.44 -5.55 -18.27
N GLY A 675 -21.42 -6.08 -17.60
CA GLY A 675 -21.58 -6.58 -16.24
C GLY A 675 -20.41 -6.27 -15.31
N THR A 676 -20.75 -6.04 -14.05
CA THR A 676 -19.83 -5.61 -13.00
C THR A 676 -20.17 -6.28 -11.68
N SER A 677 -19.19 -6.35 -10.78
CA SER A 677 -19.33 -6.90 -9.44
C SER A 677 -18.58 -6.07 -8.40
N ALA A 678 -19.16 -5.79 -7.24
CA ALA A 678 -18.36 -5.22 -6.14
C ALA A 678 -17.32 -6.25 -5.66
N ILE A 679 -17.73 -7.51 -5.49
CA ILE A 679 -16.83 -8.65 -5.30
C ILE A 679 -17.18 -9.81 -6.24
N TYR A 680 -16.15 -10.41 -6.86
CA TYR A 680 -16.29 -11.54 -7.75
C TYR A 680 -15.39 -12.71 -7.33
N PHE A 681 -16.00 -13.85 -7.04
CA PHE A 681 -15.32 -15.12 -6.77
C PHE A 681 -15.23 -15.93 -8.06
N SER A 682 -14.10 -15.85 -8.76
CA SER A 682 -13.89 -16.57 -10.02
C SER A 682 -13.29 -17.97 -9.84
N SER A 683 -13.12 -18.41 -8.59
CA SER A 683 -12.72 -19.76 -8.22
C SER A 683 -13.59 -20.31 -7.10
N SER A 684 -13.85 -21.62 -7.13
CA SER A 684 -14.59 -22.36 -6.11
C SER A 684 -13.68 -22.98 -5.04
N THR A 685 -12.35 -22.88 -5.19
CA THR A 685 -11.37 -23.53 -4.31
C THR A 685 -11.12 -22.84 -2.97
N PRO A 686 -11.04 -21.49 -2.87
CA PRO A 686 -10.65 -20.84 -1.63
C PRO A 686 -11.79 -20.88 -0.61
N VAL A 687 -11.47 -21.01 0.67
CA VAL A 687 -12.40 -20.68 1.76
C VAL A 687 -12.50 -19.16 1.86
N ASN A 688 -13.67 -18.60 1.53
CA ASN A 688 -13.90 -17.16 1.54
C ASN A 688 -14.69 -16.76 2.79
N ASN A 689 -14.04 -16.03 3.68
CA ASN A 689 -14.62 -15.44 4.88
C ASN A 689 -14.90 -13.96 4.63
N LEU A 690 -16.17 -13.58 4.54
CA LEU A 690 -16.63 -12.21 4.37
C LEU A 690 -17.34 -11.77 5.64
N ARG A 691 -16.80 -10.75 6.32
CA ARG A 691 -17.45 -10.15 7.49
C ARG A 691 -17.28 -8.65 7.51
N ASN A 692 -18.31 -7.93 7.90
CA ASN A 692 -18.26 -6.48 8.13
C ASN A 692 -17.85 -5.68 6.89
N ASN A 693 -18.09 -6.17 5.67
CA ASN A 693 -17.76 -5.41 4.45
C ASN A 693 -18.96 -4.57 3.99
N ILE A 694 -18.68 -3.51 3.24
CA ILE A 694 -19.67 -2.81 2.41
C ILE A 694 -19.36 -3.09 0.94
N PHE A 695 -20.30 -3.76 0.26
CA PHE A 695 -20.23 -4.05 -1.17
C PHE A 695 -21.40 -3.39 -1.90
N VAL A 696 -21.09 -2.30 -2.60
CA VAL A 696 -22.06 -1.51 -3.36
C VAL A 696 -21.73 -1.55 -4.83
N ASN A 697 -22.72 -1.92 -5.64
CA ASN A 697 -22.62 -1.87 -7.10
C ASN A 697 -23.90 -1.35 -7.75
N THR A 698 -23.96 -0.04 -7.95
CA THR A 698 -25.07 0.65 -8.61
C THR A 698 -24.80 0.94 -10.08
N SER A 699 -23.88 0.19 -10.70
CA SER A 699 -23.58 0.32 -12.12
C SER A 699 -24.84 0.16 -12.99
N ALA A 700 -24.83 0.75 -14.17
CA ALA A 700 -25.90 0.52 -15.15
C ALA A 700 -25.58 -0.75 -15.96
N PRO A 701 -26.36 -1.85 -15.87
CA PRO A 701 -26.16 -3.03 -16.70
C PRO A 701 -26.42 -2.72 -18.18
N GLY A 702 -25.93 -3.59 -19.07
CA GLY A 702 -26.20 -3.49 -20.51
C GLY A 702 -27.72 -3.60 -20.80
N PRO A 703 -28.26 -2.85 -21.78
CA PRO A 703 -29.71 -2.78 -22.02
C PRO A 703 -30.36 -4.11 -22.43
N THR A 704 -29.65 -4.97 -23.16
CA THR A 704 -30.19 -6.24 -23.68
C THR A 704 -29.47 -7.48 -23.14
N GLY A 705 -28.45 -7.29 -22.29
CA GLY A 705 -27.67 -8.36 -21.67
C GLY A 705 -26.64 -7.83 -20.67
N GLY A 706 -26.13 -8.70 -19.80
CA GLY A 706 -25.27 -8.34 -18.69
C GLY A 706 -26.07 -7.95 -17.44
N PHE A 707 -25.40 -7.99 -16.29
CA PHE A 707 -26.00 -7.69 -15.00
C PHE A 707 -24.95 -7.13 -14.04
N THR A 708 -25.42 -6.41 -13.03
CA THR A 708 -24.59 -5.85 -11.96
C THR A 708 -24.90 -6.56 -10.65
N ALA A 709 -23.84 -6.93 -9.93
CA ALA A 709 -23.96 -7.68 -8.69
C ALA A 709 -23.17 -7.03 -7.54
N ALA A 710 -23.68 -7.10 -6.32
CA ALA A 710 -22.83 -6.82 -5.15
C ALA A 710 -21.84 -7.98 -4.95
N ILE A 711 -22.35 -9.21 -4.86
CA ILE A 711 -21.55 -10.45 -4.78
C ILE A 711 -21.85 -11.37 -5.96
N ARG A 712 -20.79 -11.79 -6.67
CA ARG A 712 -20.88 -12.75 -7.79
C ARG A 712 -19.99 -13.95 -7.50
N TYR A 713 -20.49 -15.15 -7.78
CA TYR A 713 -19.69 -16.36 -7.87
C TYR A 713 -19.65 -16.87 -9.32
N THR A 714 -18.55 -17.46 -9.75
CA THR A 714 -18.51 -18.15 -11.06
C THR A 714 -19.38 -19.40 -11.06
N ILE A 715 -19.41 -20.11 -9.92
CA ILE A 715 -20.18 -21.33 -9.66
C ILE A 715 -20.72 -21.23 -8.23
N ALA A 716 -21.92 -21.75 -7.97
CA ALA A 716 -22.53 -21.80 -6.64
C ALA A 716 -21.51 -22.18 -5.54
N PRO A 717 -21.46 -21.43 -4.42
CA PRO A 717 -20.61 -21.77 -3.30
C PRO A 717 -21.07 -23.10 -2.64
N THR A 718 -20.20 -23.66 -1.82
CA THR A 718 -20.43 -24.84 -0.98
C THR A 718 -20.29 -24.44 0.49
N SER A 719 -20.72 -25.31 1.40
CA SER A 719 -20.60 -25.04 2.83
C SER A 719 -19.14 -24.90 3.30
N THR A 720 -18.19 -25.47 2.54
CA THR A 720 -16.76 -25.42 2.80
C THR A 720 -16.15 -24.10 2.35
N ASN A 721 -16.46 -23.65 1.13
CA ASN A 721 -15.84 -22.44 0.57
C ASN A 721 -16.57 -21.13 0.95
N PHE A 722 -17.76 -21.24 1.54
CA PHE A 722 -18.52 -20.15 2.15
C PHE A 722 -18.99 -20.59 3.56
N PRO A 723 -18.13 -20.52 4.58
CA PRO A 723 -18.41 -21.02 5.93
C PRO A 723 -19.49 -20.22 6.67
N ALA A 724 -20.00 -20.78 7.78
CA ALA A 724 -21.10 -20.20 8.56
C ALA A 724 -20.80 -18.83 9.21
N ALA A 725 -19.51 -18.49 9.35
CA ALA A 725 -19.08 -17.21 9.92
C ALA A 725 -19.28 -16.01 8.97
N ASN A 726 -19.65 -16.23 7.70
CA ASN A 726 -19.98 -15.16 6.75
C ASN A 726 -21.23 -14.41 7.23
N ASN A 727 -21.08 -13.16 7.66
CA ASN A 727 -22.17 -12.37 8.24
C ASN A 727 -21.83 -10.88 8.34
N ASN A 728 -22.83 -10.08 8.74
CA ASN A 728 -22.70 -8.64 9.01
C ASN A 728 -22.10 -7.90 7.81
N ASN A 729 -22.49 -8.26 6.60
CA ASN A 729 -22.07 -7.56 5.39
C ASN A 729 -23.21 -6.65 4.90
N PHE A 730 -22.85 -5.49 4.37
CA PHE A 730 -23.77 -4.58 3.71
C PHE A 730 -23.70 -4.81 2.20
N TYR A 731 -24.84 -5.07 1.56
CA TYR A 731 -24.93 -5.21 0.11
C TYR A 731 -25.94 -4.23 -0.49
N TYR A 732 -25.58 -3.56 -1.57
CA TYR A 732 -26.54 -2.75 -2.32
C TYR A 732 -26.24 -2.77 -3.82
N ALA A 733 -27.28 -3.02 -4.64
CA ALA A 733 -27.16 -3.11 -6.09
C ALA A 733 -28.09 -2.14 -6.84
N GLY A 734 -28.59 -1.10 -6.17
CA GLY A 734 -29.63 -0.22 -6.70
C GLY A 734 -31.04 -0.73 -6.42
N VAL A 735 -32.03 -0.11 -7.08
CA VAL A 735 -33.43 -0.60 -7.05
C VAL A 735 -33.48 -2.03 -7.62
N ALA A 736 -34.13 -2.93 -6.89
CA ALA A 736 -34.25 -4.35 -7.23
C ALA A 736 -34.77 -4.55 -8.67
N ALA A 737 -34.00 -5.28 -9.47
CA ALA A 737 -34.36 -5.66 -10.83
C ALA A 737 -33.67 -6.97 -11.24
N ALA A 738 -34.19 -7.66 -12.27
CA ALA A 738 -33.64 -8.95 -12.70
C ALA A 738 -32.16 -8.91 -13.11
N ASN A 739 -31.65 -7.75 -13.56
CA ASN A 739 -30.26 -7.51 -13.94
C ASN A 739 -29.48 -6.64 -12.93
N LYS A 740 -30.07 -6.34 -11.77
CA LYS A 740 -29.46 -5.63 -10.64
C LYS A 740 -29.71 -6.42 -9.36
N VAL A 741 -28.74 -7.25 -8.99
CA VAL A 741 -28.89 -8.29 -7.98
C VAL A 741 -27.90 -8.10 -6.84
N LEU A 742 -28.28 -8.44 -5.62
CA LEU A 742 -27.32 -8.49 -4.51
C LEU A 742 -26.39 -9.69 -4.70
N TYR A 743 -26.96 -10.86 -5.05
CA TYR A 743 -26.24 -12.10 -5.26
C TYR A 743 -26.57 -12.75 -6.60
N CYS A 744 -25.60 -13.43 -7.20
CA CYS A 744 -25.79 -14.29 -8.37
C CYS A 744 -24.60 -15.22 -8.62
N GLU A 745 -24.80 -16.13 -9.58
CA GLU A 745 -23.81 -17.07 -10.09
C GLU A 745 -23.60 -16.92 -11.61
N GLY A 746 -22.44 -17.35 -12.10
CA GLY A 746 -22.09 -17.44 -13.52
C GLY A 746 -21.32 -16.25 -14.09
N SER A 747 -20.80 -16.45 -15.31
CA SER A 747 -20.07 -15.45 -16.12
C SER A 747 -20.77 -15.09 -17.43
N SER A 748 -22.01 -15.53 -17.60
CA SER A 748 -22.85 -15.27 -18.78
C SER A 748 -23.48 -13.88 -18.73
N ALA A 749 -24.27 -13.53 -19.76
CA ALA A 749 -24.98 -12.26 -19.83
C ALA A 749 -26.22 -12.20 -18.91
N THR A 750 -26.69 -13.33 -18.36
CA THR A 750 -27.88 -13.39 -17.50
C THR A 750 -27.50 -13.99 -16.16
N PRO A 751 -27.91 -13.39 -15.02
CA PRO A 751 -27.54 -13.93 -13.72
C PRO A 751 -28.22 -15.27 -13.46
N THR A 752 -27.44 -16.29 -13.09
CA THR A 752 -27.99 -17.54 -12.55
C THR A 752 -28.26 -17.37 -11.06
N ASN A 753 -29.41 -17.88 -10.58
CA ASN A 753 -29.81 -17.81 -9.16
C ASN A 753 -29.79 -16.37 -8.57
N GLY A 754 -30.12 -15.37 -9.40
CA GLY A 754 -30.07 -13.95 -9.01
C GLY A 754 -31.03 -13.59 -7.88
N GLN A 755 -30.50 -13.07 -6.77
CA GLN A 755 -31.29 -12.60 -5.62
C GLN A 755 -31.29 -11.07 -5.58
N GLN A 756 -32.47 -10.47 -5.72
CA GLN A 756 -32.62 -9.02 -5.85
C GLN A 756 -32.73 -8.29 -4.50
N THR A 757 -33.16 -9.00 -3.45
CA THR A 757 -33.38 -8.43 -2.11
C THR A 757 -32.58 -9.18 -1.07
N ILE A 758 -32.28 -8.52 0.05
CA ILE A 758 -31.53 -9.13 1.14
C ILE A 758 -32.27 -10.31 1.77
N GLY A 759 -33.60 -10.22 1.91
CA GLY A 759 -34.43 -11.32 2.40
C GLY A 759 -34.33 -12.57 1.51
N ALA A 760 -34.44 -12.40 0.19
CA ALA A 760 -34.31 -13.49 -0.77
C ALA A 760 -32.91 -14.11 -0.73
N TYR A 761 -31.85 -13.29 -0.63
CA TYR A 761 -30.48 -13.78 -0.50
C TYR A 761 -30.27 -14.60 0.78
N LYS A 762 -30.72 -14.10 1.94
CA LYS A 762 -30.66 -14.81 3.22
C LYS A 762 -31.37 -16.17 3.15
N THR A 763 -32.57 -16.22 2.58
CA THR A 763 -33.31 -17.48 2.40
C THR A 763 -32.57 -18.43 1.47
N TYR A 764 -32.14 -17.95 0.30
CA TYR A 764 -31.43 -18.75 -0.71
C TYR A 764 -30.18 -19.39 -0.12
N ILE A 765 -29.30 -18.60 0.50
CA ILE A 765 -28.01 -19.10 0.98
C ILE A 765 -28.17 -20.09 2.15
N ASN A 766 -29.14 -19.87 3.05
CA ASN A 766 -29.39 -20.78 4.18
C ASN A 766 -30.15 -22.05 3.78
N THR A 767 -30.90 -22.03 2.66
CA THR A 767 -31.57 -23.22 2.12
C THR A 767 -30.60 -24.07 1.28
N THR A 768 -29.77 -23.42 0.47
CA THR A 768 -28.80 -24.12 -0.40
C THR A 768 -27.57 -24.60 0.36
N LEU A 769 -27.15 -23.89 1.41
CA LEU A 769 -26.05 -24.26 2.30
C LEU A 769 -26.59 -24.45 3.73
N PRO A 770 -27.12 -25.63 4.10
CA PRO A 770 -27.89 -25.84 5.33
C PRO A 770 -27.01 -25.91 6.60
N VAL A 771 -26.34 -24.80 6.92
CA VAL A 771 -25.74 -24.52 8.23
C VAL A 771 -26.26 -23.15 8.65
N ALA A 772 -26.95 -23.10 9.79
CA ALA A 772 -27.60 -21.89 10.28
C ALA A 772 -26.59 -20.77 10.58
N GLY A 773 -27.01 -19.52 10.32
CA GLY A 773 -26.30 -18.31 10.75
C GLY A 773 -25.60 -17.51 9.64
N ARG A 774 -25.56 -17.99 8.39
CA ARG A 774 -24.97 -17.24 7.28
C ARG A 774 -25.80 -16.00 6.96
N GLU A 775 -25.12 -14.87 6.84
CA GLU A 775 -25.69 -13.59 6.42
C GLU A 775 -26.90 -13.16 7.26
N SER A 776 -27.11 -13.73 8.46
CA SER A 776 -28.29 -13.48 9.29
C SER A 776 -28.45 -12.00 9.65
N SER A 777 -27.33 -11.34 9.89
CA SER A 777 -27.20 -9.94 10.29
C SER A 777 -26.67 -9.06 9.15
N SER A 778 -26.54 -9.61 7.94
CA SER A 778 -26.24 -8.81 6.74
C SER A 778 -27.44 -7.96 6.34
N VAL A 779 -27.19 -6.79 5.78
CA VAL A 779 -28.22 -5.77 5.53
C VAL A 779 -28.14 -5.21 4.11
N SER A 780 -29.18 -4.49 3.71
CA SER A 780 -29.23 -3.76 2.46
C SER A 780 -30.07 -2.51 2.63
N GLU A 781 -29.48 -1.36 2.31
CA GLU A 781 -30.13 -0.06 2.24
C GLU A 781 -29.36 0.83 1.25
N ILE A 782 -29.88 2.01 0.94
CA ILE A 782 -29.19 2.98 0.10
C ILE A 782 -28.05 3.60 0.92
N PRO A 783 -26.78 3.46 0.52
CA PRO A 783 -25.68 4.13 1.20
C PRO A 783 -25.79 5.66 1.08
N ASN A 784 -25.54 6.36 2.18
CA ASN A 784 -25.54 7.81 2.32
C ASN A 784 -24.11 8.37 2.28
N TRP A 785 -23.39 8.17 1.17
CA TRP A 785 -21.99 8.59 1.04
C TRP A 785 -21.78 10.09 1.20
N VAL A 786 -20.75 10.49 1.96
CA VAL A 786 -20.25 11.88 2.02
C VAL A 786 -19.52 12.24 0.72
N SER A 787 -18.68 11.34 0.22
CA SER A 787 -17.98 11.48 -1.06
C SER A 787 -17.76 10.13 -1.74
N THR A 788 -18.03 10.07 -3.05
CA THR A 788 -17.65 8.95 -3.92
C THR A 788 -16.43 9.26 -4.79
N THR A 789 -15.82 10.43 -4.60
CA THR A 789 -14.60 10.86 -5.29
C THR A 789 -13.42 10.76 -4.33
N GLY A 790 -12.38 10.04 -4.72
CA GLY A 790 -11.17 9.90 -3.92
C GLY A 790 -10.31 11.16 -3.93
N THR A 791 -9.58 11.38 -2.85
CA THR A 791 -8.60 12.46 -2.69
C THR A 791 -7.32 11.92 -2.08
N ASN A 792 -6.24 12.69 -2.19
CA ASN A 792 -4.99 12.44 -1.47
C ASN A 792 -4.57 13.74 -0.76
N PRO A 793 -4.56 13.80 0.59
CA PRO A 793 -4.83 12.70 1.51
C PRO A 793 -6.30 12.23 1.49
N VAL A 794 -6.51 10.96 1.87
CA VAL A 794 -7.83 10.32 1.92
C VAL A 794 -8.50 10.70 3.24
N THR A 795 -9.56 11.51 3.20
CA THR A 795 -10.21 12.04 4.42
C THR A 795 -11.71 11.75 4.49
N THR A 796 -12.42 11.72 3.36
CA THR A 796 -13.88 11.53 3.32
C THR A 796 -14.35 10.49 2.29
N PHE A 797 -13.43 9.91 1.53
CA PHE A 797 -13.74 8.96 0.46
C PHE A 797 -14.45 7.71 1.03
N LEU A 798 -15.69 7.49 0.59
CA LEU A 798 -16.57 6.40 1.02
C LEU A 798 -16.83 6.34 2.53
N GLN A 799 -16.82 7.49 3.20
CA GLN A 799 -17.46 7.62 4.52
C GLN A 799 -18.97 7.74 4.35
N TYR A 800 -19.73 7.12 5.24
CA TYR A 800 -21.17 7.33 5.33
C TYR A 800 -21.46 8.60 6.12
N ASN A 801 -22.61 9.24 5.86
CA ASN A 801 -22.99 10.48 6.53
C ASN A 801 -23.52 10.18 7.94
N THR A 802 -22.76 10.60 8.96
CA THR A 802 -23.08 10.35 10.37
C THR A 802 -24.34 11.05 10.88
N ALA A 803 -24.88 12.04 10.15
CA ALA A 803 -26.10 12.74 10.52
C ALA A 803 -27.39 12.01 10.10
N ILE A 804 -27.29 10.93 9.32
CA ILE A 804 -28.44 10.17 8.82
C ILE A 804 -28.37 8.76 9.43
N PRO A 805 -29.42 8.30 10.14
CA PRO A 805 -29.46 6.95 10.66
C PRO A 805 -29.24 5.89 9.59
N THR A 806 -28.36 4.94 9.85
CA THR A 806 -27.95 3.88 8.90
C THR A 806 -27.71 2.56 9.62
N GLN A 807 -27.95 1.44 8.93
CA GLN A 807 -27.58 0.11 9.43
C GLN A 807 -26.07 -0.14 9.36
N ILE A 808 -25.28 0.74 8.72
CA ILE A 808 -23.82 0.66 8.68
C ILE A 808 -23.23 0.89 10.08
N GLU A 809 -23.71 1.93 10.77
CA GLU A 809 -23.32 2.30 12.14
C GLU A 809 -23.66 1.15 13.08
N GLN A 810 -22.65 0.62 13.78
CA GLN A 810 -22.75 -0.52 14.70
C GLN A 810 -23.37 -1.79 14.09
N GLY A 811 -23.43 -1.91 12.75
CA GLY A 811 -23.97 -3.09 12.08
C GLY A 811 -22.99 -4.26 11.96
N GLY A 812 -21.70 -4.03 12.26
CA GLY A 812 -20.64 -5.02 12.17
C GLY A 812 -20.67 -6.06 13.31
N GLY A 813 -20.20 -7.26 13.04
CA GLY A 813 -19.99 -8.31 14.05
C GLY A 813 -18.61 -8.21 14.71
N THR A 814 -18.47 -8.78 15.91
CA THR A 814 -17.15 -8.93 16.57
C THR A 814 -16.39 -10.16 16.04
N GLY A 815 -15.14 -10.35 16.48
CA GLY A 815 -14.39 -11.59 16.19
C GLY A 815 -13.68 -11.65 14.83
N THR A 816 -13.46 -10.52 14.16
CA THR A 816 -12.60 -10.45 12.96
C THR A 816 -11.11 -10.34 13.29
N GLY A 817 -10.75 -9.94 14.52
CA GLY A 817 -9.37 -9.69 14.94
C GLY A 817 -8.80 -8.35 14.49
N ILE A 818 -9.56 -7.54 13.75
CA ILE A 818 -9.17 -6.20 13.30
C ILE A 818 -9.61 -5.17 14.34
N SER A 819 -8.65 -4.50 14.98
CA SER A 819 -8.90 -3.58 16.09
C SER A 819 -9.00 -2.10 15.69
N THR A 820 -8.57 -1.73 14.50
CA THR A 820 -8.60 -0.35 13.99
C THR A 820 -9.15 -0.27 12.57
N ASP A 821 -9.65 0.90 12.17
CA ASP A 821 -10.18 1.20 10.84
C ASP A 821 -9.11 1.76 9.89
N PHE A 822 -9.52 2.28 8.72
CA PHE A 822 -8.64 2.89 7.72
C PHE A 822 -7.83 4.09 8.26
N ALA A 823 -8.42 4.92 9.13
CA ALA A 823 -7.75 6.07 9.75
C ALA A 823 -7.09 5.74 11.09
N ALA A 824 -6.90 4.46 11.39
CA ALA A 824 -6.38 3.96 12.66
C ALA A 824 -7.25 4.29 13.88
N THR A 825 -8.52 4.64 13.69
CA THR A 825 -9.52 4.76 14.75
C THR A 825 -9.76 3.38 15.34
N THR A 826 -9.74 3.26 16.67
CA THR A 826 -10.09 1.98 17.34
C THR A 826 -11.53 1.64 17.02
N ARG A 827 -11.78 0.41 16.59
CA ARG A 827 -13.14 -0.05 16.32
C ARG A 827 -13.95 0.01 17.62
N CYS A 828 -15.13 0.62 17.54
CA CYS A 828 -16.00 1.20 18.58
C CYS A 828 -15.81 2.69 18.97
N PRO A 829 -16.26 3.68 18.16
CA PRO A 829 -16.72 4.93 18.74
C PRO A 829 -18.06 5.43 18.18
N GLY A 830 -19.12 4.80 18.67
CA GLY A 830 -20.40 5.42 19.05
C GLY A 830 -20.67 5.39 20.57
N GLY A 831 -19.64 5.19 21.42
CA GLY A 831 -19.81 5.29 22.89
C GLY A 831 -18.88 4.53 23.87
N GLY A 832 -17.76 3.92 23.44
CA GLY A 832 -16.69 3.42 24.33
C GLY A 832 -16.75 1.93 24.70
N CYS A 833 -16.03 1.08 23.97
CA CYS A 833 -15.99 -0.38 24.19
C CYS A 833 -15.30 -0.79 25.52
N PRO A 834 -15.59 -1.98 26.10
CA PRO A 834 -16.88 -2.51 26.47
C PRO A 834 -17.11 -2.56 27.99
N GLY A 835 -18.36 -2.24 28.33
CA GLY A 835 -19.13 -2.74 29.47
C GLY A 835 -20.62 -2.74 29.07
N ALA A 836 -20.97 -3.59 28.09
CA ALA A 836 -22.28 -3.87 27.47
C ALA A 836 -22.56 -3.21 26.09
N ALA A 837 -22.49 -4.04 25.03
CA ALA A 837 -23.18 -3.93 23.72
C ALA A 837 -22.90 -2.75 22.75
N SER A 838 -21.63 -2.52 22.36
CA SER A 838 -21.31 -1.72 21.15
C SER A 838 -20.53 -2.56 20.14
N THR A 839 -21.03 -2.64 18.91
CA THR A 839 -20.48 -3.37 17.77
C THR A 839 -19.71 -2.43 16.83
N PRO A 840 -18.73 -2.90 16.04
CA PRO A 840 -18.05 -2.04 15.07
C PRO A 840 -18.97 -1.64 13.93
N ASP A 841 -18.59 -0.62 13.19
CA ASP A 841 -19.23 -0.28 11.91
C ASP A 841 -18.94 -1.35 10.84
N MET A 842 -19.83 -1.45 9.86
CA MET A 842 -19.51 -2.15 8.62
C MET A 842 -18.62 -1.28 7.73
N GLY A 843 -17.64 -1.91 7.08
CA GLY A 843 -16.74 -1.27 6.12
C GLY A 843 -15.42 -0.78 6.73
N ALA A 844 -14.67 -0.06 5.90
CA ALA A 844 -13.29 0.34 6.20
C ALA A 844 -13.18 1.50 7.19
N TRP A 845 -14.26 2.26 7.37
CA TRP A 845 -14.32 3.36 8.32
C TRP A 845 -15.03 2.92 9.59
N GLU A 846 -14.60 3.51 10.68
CA GLU A 846 -15.27 3.47 11.96
C GLU A 846 -15.55 4.91 12.39
N LEU A 847 -16.83 5.30 12.37
CA LEU A 847 -17.26 6.67 12.63
C LEU A 847 -18.18 6.69 13.87
N ASN A 848 -18.66 7.89 14.22
CA ASN A 848 -19.63 8.10 15.28
C ASN A 848 -20.95 8.56 14.65
N GLY A 849 -21.67 7.62 14.06
CA GLY A 849 -22.94 7.83 13.37
C GLY A 849 -24.16 7.65 14.25
N LEU A 850 -25.33 7.64 13.60
CA LEU A 850 -26.60 7.28 14.21
C LEU A 850 -26.98 5.87 13.72
N ALA A 851 -27.15 4.92 14.64
CA ALA A 851 -27.63 3.59 14.28
C ALA A 851 -29.09 3.67 13.85
N LEU A 852 -29.46 2.99 12.75
CA LEU A 852 -30.85 2.89 12.34
C LEU A 852 -31.61 1.94 13.27
N ASP A 853 -32.64 2.46 13.95
CA ASP A 853 -33.53 1.65 14.78
C ASP A 853 -34.63 1.00 13.93
N LEU A 854 -34.65 -0.34 13.96
CA LEU A 854 -35.64 -1.19 13.30
C LEU A 854 -36.41 -2.07 14.29
N THR A 855 -36.13 -1.95 15.59
CA THR A 855 -36.75 -2.76 16.63
C THR A 855 -37.95 -2.02 17.19
N ALA A 856 -39.11 -2.67 17.18
CA ALA A 856 -40.28 -2.14 17.85
C ALA A 856 -40.18 -2.32 19.37
N PRO A 857 -40.86 -1.47 20.17
CA PRO A 857 -40.86 -1.60 21.62
C PRO A 857 -41.33 -2.98 22.10
N ALA A 858 -40.58 -3.58 23.01
CA ALA A 858 -40.95 -4.82 23.67
C ALA A 858 -41.98 -4.54 24.77
N ILE A 859 -43.10 -5.27 24.76
CA ILE A 859 -44.23 -5.07 25.69
C ILE A 859 -44.46 -6.34 26.51
N SER A 860 -44.44 -6.22 27.84
CA SER A 860 -44.72 -7.31 28.76
C SER A 860 -45.63 -6.86 29.90
N TYR A 861 -46.58 -7.71 30.28
CA TYR A 861 -47.48 -7.50 31.41
C TYR A 861 -48.11 -8.81 31.88
N THR A 862 -48.61 -8.83 33.12
CA THR A 862 -49.46 -9.92 33.62
C THR A 862 -50.88 -9.74 33.09
N VAL A 863 -51.44 -10.79 32.48
CA VAL A 863 -52.81 -10.74 31.93
C VAL A 863 -53.84 -10.42 33.02
N ILE A 864 -54.84 -9.63 32.68
CA ILE A 864 -56.00 -9.34 33.54
C ILE A 864 -56.74 -10.67 33.77
N PRO A 865 -56.92 -11.12 35.02
CA PRO A 865 -57.67 -12.33 35.30
C PRO A 865 -59.17 -12.10 35.11
N ASN A 866 -59.94 -13.19 35.02
CA ASN A 866 -61.40 -13.14 35.07
C ASN A 866 -61.86 -12.39 36.33
N THR A 867 -62.91 -11.60 36.19
CA THR A 867 -63.31 -10.63 37.21
C THR A 867 -64.81 -10.57 37.37
N THR A 868 -65.32 -10.18 38.52
CA THR A 868 -66.74 -9.82 38.69
C THR A 868 -66.99 -8.34 38.44
N CYS A 869 -65.98 -7.60 37.96
CA CYS A 869 -66.04 -6.14 37.80
C CYS A 869 -66.78 -5.71 36.57
N LEU A 870 -67.86 -4.97 36.83
CA LEU A 870 -68.58 -4.19 35.83
C LEU A 870 -67.97 -2.79 35.66
N THR A 871 -66.93 -2.46 36.43
CA THR A 871 -66.19 -1.19 36.39
C THR A 871 -64.80 -1.39 35.79
N ASP A 872 -64.17 -0.25 35.46
CA ASP A 872 -62.88 -0.19 34.80
C ASP A 872 -61.77 -1.01 35.47
N ARG A 873 -60.85 -1.50 34.63
CA ARG A 873 -59.70 -2.34 35.02
C ARG A 873 -58.41 -1.60 34.78
N THR A 874 -57.49 -1.73 35.73
CA THR A 874 -56.13 -1.22 35.62
C THR A 874 -55.18 -2.30 35.10
N LEU A 875 -54.27 -1.93 34.21
CA LEU A 875 -53.18 -2.77 33.71
C LEU A 875 -51.86 -2.02 33.85
N SER A 876 -50.83 -2.69 34.37
CA SER A 876 -49.46 -2.17 34.41
C SER A 876 -48.59 -2.97 33.43
N SER A 877 -47.92 -2.29 32.50
CA SER A 877 -47.11 -2.92 31.47
C SER A 877 -45.69 -2.38 31.45
N ALA A 878 -44.71 -3.27 31.53
CA ALA A 878 -43.32 -2.95 31.25
C ALA A 878 -43.14 -2.85 29.73
N ILE A 879 -42.77 -1.66 29.26
CA ILE A 879 -42.49 -1.38 27.85
C ILE A 879 -41.09 -0.79 27.75
N THR A 880 -40.24 -1.38 26.92
CA THR A 880 -38.84 -0.98 26.77
C THR A 880 -38.43 -0.98 25.31
N ASP A 881 -37.62 0.01 24.93
CA ASP A 881 -37.06 0.14 23.60
C ASP A 881 -35.68 0.82 23.66
N ALA A 882 -34.78 0.52 22.72
CA ALA A 882 -33.43 1.07 22.68
C ALA A 882 -33.42 2.55 22.24
N SER A 883 -34.30 2.98 21.34
CA SER A 883 -34.49 4.41 20.99
C SER A 883 -35.49 5.13 21.91
N LEU A 884 -35.89 4.49 23.00
CA LEU A 884 -36.90 4.92 23.96
C LEU A 884 -38.33 4.83 23.41
N VAL A 885 -39.28 4.75 24.35
CA VAL A 885 -40.71 4.68 24.04
C VAL A 885 -41.28 6.09 23.90
N ASN A 886 -42.14 6.33 22.91
CA ASN A 886 -42.79 7.62 22.73
C ASN A 886 -43.79 7.90 23.87
N THR A 887 -43.62 9.04 24.55
CA THR A 887 -44.46 9.45 25.69
C THR A 887 -45.29 10.70 25.41
N THR A 888 -45.35 11.14 24.15
CA THR A 888 -46.12 12.32 23.73
C THR A 888 -47.61 12.03 23.75
N ALA A 889 -48.42 12.92 24.34
CA ALA A 889 -49.88 12.78 24.36
C ALA A 889 -50.45 12.63 22.94
N GLY A 890 -51.42 11.73 22.75
CA GLY A 890 -51.91 11.34 21.41
C GLY A 890 -51.12 10.20 20.77
N THR A 891 -49.89 9.92 21.21
CA THR A 891 -49.05 8.81 20.72
C THR A 891 -48.30 8.06 21.83
N LYS A 892 -48.75 8.20 23.09
CA LYS A 892 -48.33 7.36 24.20
C LYS A 892 -48.72 5.90 23.95
N PRO A 893 -48.12 4.92 24.66
CA PRO A 893 -48.65 3.57 24.66
C PRO A 893 -50.16 3.55 24.91
N ARG A 894 -50.86 2.63 24.27
CA ARG A 894 -52.32 2.51 24.33
C ARG A 894 -52.74 1.09 24.68
N LEU A 895 -53.77 0.98 25.52
CA LEU A 895 -54.51 -0.26 25.76
C LEU A 895 -55.78 -0.22 24.90
N TYR A 896 -55.87 -1.10 23.91
CA TYR A 896 -57.07 -1.31 23.12
C TYR A 896 -57.93 -2.40 23.74
N PHE A 897 -59.26 -2.22 23.77
CA PHE A 897 -60.21 -3.17 24.32
C PHE A 897 -61.57 -3.13 23.61
N LYS A 898 -62.30 -4.26 23.60
CA LYS A 898 -63.68 -4.36 23.11
C LYS A 898 -64.41 -5.56 23.74
N LYS A 899 -65.74 -5.62 23.62
CA LYS A 899 -66.45 -6.89 23.88
C LYS A 899 -66.18 -7.87 22.74
N SER A 900 -66.14 -9.16 23.04
CA SER A 900 -65.90 -10.21 22.04
C SER A 900 -66.94 -10.19 20.90
N GLY A 901 -68.20 -9.84 21.23
CA GLY A 901 -69.31 -9.68 20.27
C GLY A 901 -69.30 -8.39 19.44
N ASP A 902 -68.50 -7.39 19.81
CA ASP A 902 -68.34 -6.17 19.01
C ASP A 902 -67.51 -6.44 17.74
N LEU A 903 -67.73 -5.62 16.70
CA LEU A 903 -67.02 -5.76 15.43
C LEU A 903 -65.51 -5.69 15.62
N ASN A 904 -64.78 -6.52 14.89
CA ASN A 904 -63.32 -6.47 14.85
C ASN A 904 -62.85 -5.39 13.87
N THR A 905 -63.20 -4.14 14.16
CA THR A 905 -62.84 -2.94 13.39
C THR A 905 -62.63 -1.76 14.32
N TYR A 906 -62.04 -0.67 13.81
CA TYR A 906 -61.93 0.59 14.52
C TYR A 906 -62.62 1.70 13.73
N ALA A 907 -63.72 2.23 14.30
CA ALA A 907 -64.53 3.29 13.70
C ALA A 907 -64.44 4.64 14.43
N GLY A 908 -63.99 4.63 15.69
CA GLY A 908 -63.88 5.81 16.55
C GLY A 908 -63.80 5.41 18.04
N ASN A 909 -63.39 6.35 18.89
CA ASN A 909 -63.18 6.10 20.33
C ASN A 909 -64.33 6.60 21.20
N THR A 910 -65.58 6.40 20.76
CA THR A 910 -66.78 6.73 21.54
C THR A 910 -67.74 5.53 21.57
N ASN A 911 -68.70 5.53 22.49
CA ASN A 911 -69.71 4.49 22.58
C ASN A 911 -70.70 4.43 21.41
N ALA A 912 -70.72 5.44 20.52
CA ALA A 912 -71.49 5.40 19.28
C ALA A 912 -70.83 4.52 18.21
N ASP A 913 -69.54 4.23 18.35
CA ASP A 913 -68.73 3.52 17.35
C ASP A 913 -68.64 2.03 17.69
N ASN A 914 -69.04 1.14 16.78
CA ASN A 914 -68.90 -0.30 16.98
C ASN A 914 -67.45 -0.77 16.77
N GLY A 915 -66.88 -1.45 17.76
CA GLY A 915 -65.59 -2.13 17.68
C GLY A 915 -64.58 -1.69 18.73
N TRP A 916 -63.29 -1.74 18.39
CA TRP A 916 -62.20 -1.46 19.33
C TRP A 916 -62.27 -0.04 19.92
N LYS A 917 -61.94 0.08 21.20
CA LYS A 917 -61.75 1.33 21.96
C LYS A 917 -60.35 1.36 22.54
N TYR A 918 -59.86 2.53 22.90
CA TYR A 918 -58.54 2.67 23.51
C TYR A 918 -58.50 3.71 24.63
N VAL A 919 -57.54 3.51 25.52
CA VAL A 919 -57.08 4.49 26.50
C VAL A 919 -55.57 4.67 26.37
N GLU A 920 -55.07 5.87 26.63
CA GLU A 920 -53.63 6.14 26.67
C GLU A 920 -53.07 5.86 28.07
N ALA A 921 -51.78 5.56 28.17
CA ALA A 921 -51.11 5.42 29.46
C ALA A 921 -51.23 6.71 30.28
N THR A 922 -51.53 6.57 31.58
CA THR A 922 -51.74 7.69 32.51
C THR A 922 -50.43 8.35 32.95
N ASN A 923 -49.32 7.62 32.88
CA ASN A 923 -47.97 8.09 33.22
C ASN A 923 -47.10 8.28 31.95
N ALA A 924 -45.80 8.53 32.14
CA ALA A 924 -44.83 8.82 31.07
C ALA A 924 -43.55 7.99 31.17
N SER A 925 -43.57 6.88 31.90
CA SER A 925 -42.40 6.00 32.07
C SER A 925 -42.84 4.56 32.27
N SER A 926 -41.98 3.63 31.88
CA SER A 926 -42.18 2.20 32.15
C SER A 926 -42.00 1.89 33.64
N PRO A 927 -42.84 1.05 34.27
CA PRO A 927 -44.03 0.43 33.69
C PRO A 927 -45.17 1.43 33.47
N PHE A 928 -45.79 1.37 32.29
CA PHE A 928 -46.92 2.19 31.89
C PHE A 928 -48.22 1.68 32.51
N SER A 929 -49.01 2.59 33.06
CA SER A 929 -50.29 2.30 33.70
C SER A 929 -51.46 2.68 32.78
N PHE A 930 -52.38 1.75 32.59
CA PHE A 930 -53.61 1.92 31.81
C PHE A 930 -54.80 1.67 32.71
N THR A 931 -55.87 2.44 32.55
CA THR A 931 -57.18 2.15 33.16
C THR A 931 -58.18 2.13 32.03
N THR A 932 -58.87 1.02 31.79
CA THR A 932 -59.92 0.96 30.77
C THR A 932 -60.98 2.02 31.04
N ASP A 933 -61.75 2.37 30.02
CA ASP A 933 -62.94 3.22 30.19
C ASP A 933 -64.12 2.52 29.51
N TYR A 934 -64.89 1.79 30.30
CA TYR A 934 -66.04 1.04 29.83
C TYR A 934 -67.17 1.94 29.34
N THR A 935 -67.15 3.24 29.66
CA THR A 935 -68.12 4.18 29.09
C THR A 935 -67.95 4.35 27.57
N LEU A 936 -66.79 3.95 27.03
CA LEU A 936 -66.49 3.93 25.59
C LEU A 936 -67.06 2.70 24.87
N LEU A 937 -67.45 1.64 25.60
CA LEU A 937 -68.06 0.46 24.99
C LEU A 937 -69.51 0.75 24.57
N GLN A 938 -69.97 0.16 23.47
CA GLN A 938 -71.31 0.42 22.93
C GLN A 938 -72.46 0.05 23.89
N SER A 939 -72.19 -0.83 24.85
CA SER A 939 -73.12 -1.23 25.88
C SER A 939 -72.37 -1.43 27.19
N ALA A 940 -73.05 -1.15 28.30
CA ALA A 940 -72.51 -1.37 29.64
C ALA A 940 -72.02 -2.81 29.80
N VAL A 941 -70.86 -2.99 30.46
CA VAL A 941 -70.32 -4.32 30.74
C VAL A 941 -71.23 -5.05 31.71
N ALA A 942 -71.61 -6.27 31.35
CA ALA A 942 -72.49 -7.13 32.13
C ALA A 942 -71.81 -8.48 32.40
N THR A 943 -72.35 -9.22 33.37
CA THR A 943 -71.88 -10.56 33.66
C THR A 943 -72.08 -11.50 32.46
N GLY A 944 -71.06 -12.29 32.14
CA GLY A 944 -70.98 -13.14 30.96
C GLY A 944 -70.25 -12.49 29.78
N ASP A 945 -70.03 -11.17 29.80
CA ASP A 945 -69.26 -10.49 28.76
C ASP A 945 -67.80 -10.95 28.78
N VAL A 946 -67.23 -11.14 27.59
CA VAL A 946 -65.80 -11.38 27.40
C VAL A 946 -65.19 -10.10 26.82
N ILE A 947 -64.23 -9.52 27.53
CA ILE A 947 -63.48 -8.36 27.07
C ILE A 947 -62.17 -8.82 26.45
N GLN A 948 -61.96 -8.49 25.19
CA GLN A 948 -60.70 -8.69 24.47
C GLN A 948 -59.85 -7.43 24.58
N TYR A 949 -58.53 -7.56 24.74
CA TYR A 949 -57.63 -6.42 24.88
C TYR A 949 -56.20 -6.70 24.42
N PHE A 950 -55.46 -5.64 24.09
CA PHE A 950 -54.03 -5.68 23.80
C PHE A 950 -53.40 -4.30 24.03
N VAL A 951 -52.08 -4.26 24.24
CA VAL A 951 -51.30 -3.03 24.39
C VAL A 951 -50.44 -2.83 23.15
N VAL A 952 -50.37 -1.58 22.70
CA VAL A 952 -49.47 -1.12 21.65
C VAL A 952 -48.58 -0.01 22.15
N ALA A 953 -47.36 0.05 21.64
CA ALA A 953 -46.41 1.12 21.89
C ALA A 953 -45.62 1.43 20.62
N GLN A 954 -45.16 2.67 20.49
CA GLN A 954 -44.24 3.07 19.43
C GLN A 954 -42.98 3.66 20.04
N ASP A 955 -41.88 3.52 19.32
CA ASP A 955 -40.58 4.08 19.67
C ASP A 955 -40.43 5.56 19.21
N LEU A 956 -39.20 6.07 19.24
CA LEU A 956 -38.85 7.40 18.72
C LEU A 956 -38.14 7.37 17.36
N ALA A 957 -38.19 6.25 16.64
CA ALA A 957 -37.64 6.18 15.29
C ALA A 957 -38.34 7.19 14.35
N ALA A 958 -37.61 7.70 13.35
CA ALA A 958 -38.13 8.72 12.43
C ALA A 958 -39.41 8.26 11.70
N THR A 959 -39.49 6.97 11.36
CA THR A 959 -40.75 6.27 11.12
C THR A 959 -40.94 5.32 12.30
N PRO A 960 -41.93 5.56 13.19
CA PRO A 960 -42.01 4.80 14.42
C PRO A 960 -42.24 3.30 14.18
N ASN A 961 -41.46 2.45 14.85
CA ASN A 961 -41.74 1.01 14.90
C ASN A 961 -42.81 0.76 15.99
N VAL A 962 -43.88 0.04 15.63
CA VAL A 962 -45.02 -0.19 16.53
C VAL A 962 -45.03 -1.62 17.04
N GLY A 963 -44.89 -1.79 18.35
CA GLY A 963 -44.98 -3.06 19.04
C GLY A 963 -46.41 -3.39 19.46
N ILE A 964 -46.77 -4.67 19.45
CA ILE A 964 -48.03 -5.21 19.98
C ILE A 964 -47.73 -6.44 20.83
N ASN A 965 -48.37 -6.57 21.98
CA ASN A 965 -48.10 -7.70 22.87
C ASN A 965 -48.89 -8.98 22.51
N SER A 966 -50.04 -8.84 21.84
CA SER A 966 -50.97 -9.93 21.55
C SER A 966 -51.89 -9.56 20.37
N GLY A 967 -52.04 -10.49 19.42
CA GLY A 967 -52.76 -10.28 18.18
C GLY A 967 -51.85 -9.91 17.00
N ILE A 968 -52.39 -9.99 15.78
CA ILE A 968 -51.71 -9.68 14.52
C ILE A 968 -52.56 -8.68 13.75
N PHE A 969 -52.00 -7.52 13.41
CA PHE A 969 -52.67 -6.49 12.62
C PHE A 969 -52.94 -6.95 11.18
N ALA A 970 -54.03 -6.45 10.58
CA ALA A 970 -54.32 -6.66 9.16
C ALA A 970 -53.27 -5.98 8.24
N ALA A 971 -52.72 -4.84 8.69
CA ALA A 971 -51.59 -4.15 8.07
C ALA A 971 -50.70 -3.53 9.15
N ALA A 972 -49.39 -3.46 8.89
CA ALA A 972 -48.43 -2.89 9.84
C ALA A 972 -48.74 -1.39 10.09
N PRO A 973 -48.99 -0.98 11.33
CA PRO A 973 -49.27 0.41 11.65
C PRO A 973 -47.97 1.24 11.73
N THR A 974 -48.08 2.54 11.41
CA THR A 974 -46.99 3.52 11.54
C THR A 974 -47.13 4.38 12.80
N SER A 975 -48.16 4.14 13.61
CA SER A 975 -48.38 4.79 14.90
C SER A 975 -49.28 3.94 15.80
N VAL A 976 -49.17 4.13 17.12
CA VAL A 976 -50.14 3.62 18.11
C VAL A 976 -51.55 4.18 17.92
N ALA A 977 -51.70 5.29 17.19
CA ALA A 977 -52.99 5.81 16.73
C ALA A 977 -53.52 4.96 15.56
N LEU A 978 -53.97 3.75 15.88
CA LEU A 978 -54.45 2.78 14.91
C LEU A 978 -55.66 3.32 14.14
N THR A 979 -55.68 3.04 12.84
CA THR A 979 -56.81 3.33 11.95
C THR A 979 -57.55 2.05 11.62
N SER A 980 -58.67 2.14 10.91
CA SER A 980 -59.44 0.97 10.46
C SER A 980 -58.60 -0.04 9.65
N GLY A 981 -57.52 0.40 8.98
CA GLY A 981 -56.61 -0.47 8.23
C GLY A 981 -55.79 -1.46 9.07
N ALA A 982 -55.67 -1.25 10.38
CA ALA A 982 -55.01 -2.19 11.28
C ALA A 982 -55.88 -3.42 11.62
N PHE A 983 -57.17 -3.39 11.27
CA PHE A 983 -58.18 -4.37 11.64
C PHE A 983 -58.80 -5.03 10.39
N PRO A 984 -59.34 -6.27 10.47
CA PRO A 984 -59.54 -7.08 11.67
C PRO A 984 -58.25 -7.61 12.28
N LEU A 985 -58.17 -7.60 13.61
CA LEU A 985 -57.06 -8.20 14.35
C LEU A 985 -57.20 -9.72 14.33
N THR A 986 -56.15 -10.46 14.01
CA THR A 986 -56.15 -11.92 13.93
C THR A 986 -55.17 -12.54 14.94
N GLY A 987 -55.07 -13.87 14.99
CA GLY A 987 -54.23 -14.59 15.95
C GLY A 987 -54.84 -14.68 17.35
N THR A 988 -54.00 -15.00 18.35
CA THR A 988 -54.43 -15.08 19.75
C THR A 988 -54.47 -13.70 20.38
N ILE A 989 -55.66 -13.30 20.82
CA ILE A 989 -55.94 -12.01 21.46
C ILE A 989 -56.22 -12.26 22.94
N ASN A 990 -55.55 -11.53 23.82
CA ASN A 990 -55.80 -11.63 25.25
C ASN A 990 -57.24 -11.24 25.61
N SER A 991 -57.81 -11.94 26.59
CA SER A 991 -59.17 -11.68 27.05
C SER A 991 -59.37 -12.03 28.52
N TYR A 992 -60.37 -11.44 29.14
CA TYR A 992 -60.92 -11.89 30.43
C TYR A 992 -62.45 -11.91 30.37
N THR A 993 -63.03 -12.78 31.16
CA THR A 993 -64.48 -12.93 31.29
C THR A 993 -64.95 -12.21 32.54
N VAL A 994 -66.08 -11.51 32.42
CA VAL A 994 -66.82 -10.98 33.56
C VAL A 994 -67.66 -12.11 34.14
N VAL A 995 -67.17 -12.75 35.20
CA VAL A 995 -67.79 -13.94 35.80
C VAL A 995 -68.86 -13.57 36.83
N LEU A 996 -69.70 -14.54 37.20
CA LEU A 996 -70.63 -14.40 38.33
C LEU A 996 -69.87 -14.49 39.65
N SER A 997 -70.40 -13.86 40.70
CA SER A 997 -70.05 -14.26 42.07
C SER A 997 -70.94 -15.40 42.51
N VAL A 998 -70.43 -16.28 43.37
CA VAL A 998 -71.30 -17.21 44.11
C VAL A 998 -72.09 -16.44 45.20
N PRO A 999 -73.28 -16.92 45.62
CA PRO A 999 -74.00 -16.34 46.75
C PRO A 999 -73.17 -16.38 48.04
N THR A 1000 -73.37 -15.42 48.95
CA THR A 1000 -72.70 -15.41 50.27
C THR A 1000 -73.30 -16.39 51.27
N THR A 1001 -74.44 -17.01 50.93
CA THR A 1001 -75.02 -18.12 51.69
C THR A 1001 -75.31 -19.26 50.72
N ILE A 1002 -74.67 -20.40 50.93
CA ILE A 1002 -74.70 -21.56 50.05
C ILE A 1002 -75.13 -22.76 50.87
N THR A 1003 -75.92 -23.65 50.29
CA THR A 1003 -76.28 -24.92 50.94
C THR A 1003 -75.73 -26.13 50.17
N ILE A 1004 -75.27 -27.15 50.89
CA ILE A 1004 -74.73 -28.41 50.32
C ILE A 1004 -75.59 -29.59 50.78
N GLY A 1005 -76.00 -30.45 49.85
CA GLY A 1005 -76.82 -31.64 50.12
C GLY A 1005 -77.72 -31.98 48.94
N ALA A 1006 -78.47 -33.08 49.01
CA ALA A 1006 -79.34 -33.57 47.95
C ALA A 1006 -80.39 -32.52 47.49
N LEU A 1007 -80.82 -31.63 48.39
CA LEU A 1007 -81.70 -30.49 48.11
C LEU A 1007 -80.99 -29.12 48.23
N GLY A 1008 -79.66 -29.11 48.34
CA GLY A 1008 -78.85 -27.91 48.48
C GLY A 1008 -78.61 -27.18 47.16
N THR A 1009 -77.96 -26.02 47.23
CA THR A 1009 -77.46 -25.27 46.05
C THR A 1009 -76.47 -26.11 45.24
N TYR A 1010 -75.64 -26.89 45.92
CA TYR A 1010 -74.78 -27.90 45.32
C TYR A 1010 -75.00 -29.24 46.03
N THR A 1011 -74.83 -30.34 45.30
CA THR A 1011 -75.03 -31.68 45.89
C THR A 1011 -73.83 -32.14 46.72
N THR A 1012 -72.64 -31.59 46.43
CA THR A 1012 -71.35 -31.92 47.09
C THR A 1012 -70.44 -30.70 47.10
N LEU A 1013 -69.32 -30.77 47.83
CA LEU A 1013 -68.26 -29.76 47.77
C LEU A 1013 -67.33 -29.96 46.56
N THR A 1014 -66.97 -31.19 46.21
CA THR A 1014 -65.79 -31.50 45.37
C THR A 1014 -66.06 -32.14 44.02
N ALA A 1015 -67.32 -32.40 43.65
CA ALA A 1015 -67.64 -32.97 42.34
C ALA A 1015 -67.34 -32.03 41.17
N ALA A 1016 -66.88 -32.60 40.05
CA ALA A 1016 -66.42 -31.81 38.90
C ALA A 1016 -67.51 -30.99 38.18
N SER A 1017 -68.77 -31.42 38.22
CA SER A 1017 -69.88 -30.78 37.50
C SER A 1017 -71.04 -30.31 38.39
N THR A 1018 -71.13 -30.82 39.63
CA THR A 1018 -72.18 -30.45 40.59
C THR A 1018 -71.63 -30.02 41.95
N GLY A 1019 -70.30 -29.92 42.07
CA GLY A 1019 -69.61 -29.55 43.29
C GLY A 1019 -69.37 -28.05 43.39
N PHE A 1020 -69.46 -27.55 44.61
CA PHE A 1020 -69.23 -26.14 44.91
C PHE A 1020 -67.83 -25.64 44.51
N PHE A 1021 -66.77 -26.43 44.71
CA PHE A 1021 -65.39 -26.01 44.42
C PHE A 1021 -65.17 -25.76 42.93
N ALA A 1022 -65.76 -26.59 42.06
CA ALA A 1022 -65.71 -26.39 40.61
C ALA A 1022 -66.37 -25.06 40.20
N ASP A 1023 -67.51 -24.73 40.82
CA ASP A 1023 -68.22 -23.48 40.53
C ASP A 1023 -67.49 -22.25 41.08
N LEU A 1024 -66.95 -22.33 42.31
CA LEU A 1024 -66.19 -21.24 42.92
C LEU A 1024 -64.87 -20.96 42.17
N ASN A 1025 -64.15 -21.99 41.75
CA ASN A 1025 -62.93 -21.83 40.94
C ASN A 1025 -63.19 -21.14 39.60
N ALA A 1026 -64.42 -21.24 39.06
CA ALA A 1026 -64.85 -20.57 37.83
C ALA A 1026 -65.47 -19.17 38.07
N LYS A 1027 -65.70 -18.80 39.33
CA LYS A 1027 -66.42 -17.58 39.77
C LYS A 1027 -65.58 -16.80 40.79
N SER A 1028 -66.22 -15.97 41.60
CA SER A 1028 -65.56 -15.25 42.70
C SER A 1028 -66.44 -15.23 43.95
N LEU A 1029 -65.84 -14.96 45.11
CA LEU A 1029 -66.58 -14.48 46.28
C LEU A 1029 -66.86 -12.99 46.13
N SER A 1030 -68.04 -12.54 46.56
CA SER A 1030 -68.45 -11.13 46.64
C SER A 1030 -68.55 -10.61 48.08
N GLY A 1031 -68.25 -11.46 49.06
CA GLY A 1031 -68.26 -11.18 50.48
C GLY A 1031 -67.92 -12.44 51.28
N ASN A 1032 -67.83 -12.30 52.61
CA ASN A 1032 -67.70 -13.46 53.50
C ASN A 1032 -68.84 -14.44 53.24
N THR A 1033 -68.51 -15.68 52.91
CA THR A 1033 -69.46 -16.66 52.40
C THR A 1033 -69.58 -17.83 53.37
N THR A 1034 -70.81 -18.17 53.74
CA THR A 1034 -71.11 -19.33 54.59
C THR A 1034 -71.76 -20.43 53.75
N VAL A 1035 -71.13 -21.59 53.73
CA VAL A 1035 -71.60 -22.83 53.12
C VAL A 1035 -72.15 -23.72 54.22
N THR A 1036 -73.45 -24.02 54.17
CA THR A 1036 -74.15 -24.82 55.18
C THR A 1036 -74.50 -26.20 54.62
N ILE A 1037 -74.03 -27.26 55.25
CA ILE A 1037 -74.28 -28.64 54.84
C ILE A 1037 -75.60 -29.11 55.48
N LEU A 1038 -76.61 -29.37 54.65
CA LEU A 1038 -77.97 -29.69 55.07
C LEU A 1038 -78.12 -31.15 55.51
N ASP A 1039 -77.40 -32.06 54.85
CA ASP A 1039 -77.57 -33.49 55.06
C ASP A 1039 -76.65 -34.02 56.16
N ALA A 1040 -77.14 -35.05 56.86
CA ALA A 1040 -76.37 -35.74 57.90
C ALA A 1040 -75.20 -36.56 57.32
N ALA A 1041 -75.22 -36.91 56.03
CA ALA A 1041 -74.12 -37.58 55.36
C ALA A 1041 -74.04 -37.14 53.89
N ILE A 1042 -72.85 -36.78 53.44
CA ILE A 1042 -72.55 -36.49 52.03
C ILE A 1042 -71.31 -37.29 51.62
N THR A 1043 -71.33 -37.82 50.40
CA THR A 1043 -70.18 -38.51 49.80
C THR A 1043 -69.53 -37.60 48.77
N GLU A 1044 -68.32 -37.17 49.10
CA GLU A 1044 -67.43 -36.34 48.29
C GLU A 1044 -66.63 -37.19 47.31
N THR A 1045 -66.48 -36.69 46.08
CA THR A 1045 -65.77 -37.40 45.01
C THR A 1045 -64.28 -37.06 44.95
N GLY A 1046 -63.84 -35.99 45.63
CA GLY A 1046 -62.46 -35.49 45.64
C GLY A 1046 -61.94 -35.01 44.28
N ALA A 1047 -62.82 -34.83 43.29
CA ALA A 1047 -62.42 -34.62 41.89
C ALA A 1047 -61.87 -33.21 41.59
N VAL A 1048 -62.30 -32.19 42.35
CA VAL A 1048 -61.87 -30.80 42.15
C VAL A 1048 -61.31 -30.23 43.46
N PRO A 1049 -60.04 -29.82 43.49
CA PRO A 1049 -59.48 -29.06 44.60
C PRO A 1049 -60.01 -27.61 44.59
N LEU A 1050 -60.10 -26.98 45.75
CA LEU A 1050 -60.35 -25.54 45.81
C LEU A 1050 -59.05 -24.79 45.53
N THR A 1051 -59.02 -23.99 44.47
CA THR A 1051 -57.85 -23.17 44.12
C THR A 1051 -57.91 -21.80 44.79
N ALA A 1052 -56.90 -20.95 44.56
CA ALA A 1052 -56.87 -19.59 45.08
C ALA A 1052 -58.17 -18.84 44.79
N ILE A 1053 -58.83 -18.37 45.85
CA ILE A 1053 -60.14 -17.73 45.77
C ILE A 1053 -60.02 -16.38 45.06
N ASN A 1054 -60.76 -16.21 43.98
CA ASN A 1054 -60.94 -14.92 43.35
C ASN A 1054 -61.92 -14.07 44.18
N TYR A 1055 -61.51 -12.88 44.61
CA TYR A 1055 -62.35 -11.96 45.41
C TYR A 1055 -63.06 -10.88 44.58
N GLY A 1056 -62.88 -10.88 43.25
CA GLY A 1056 -63.55 -9.91 42.40
C GLY A 1056 -63.20 -8.46 42.76
N CYS A 1057 -64.18 -7.57 42.73
CA CYS A 1057 -64.00 -6.10 42.88
C CYS A 1057 -64.21 -5.57 44.28
N GLY A 1058 -64.78 -6.38 45.16
CA GLY A 1058 -65.11 -5.94 46.51
C GLY A 1058 -63.89 -5.74 47.41
N GLY A 1059 -62.68 -6.03 46.89
CA GLY A 1059 -61.44 -5.78 47.60
C GLY A 1059 -61.27 -6.70 48.80
N GLY A 1060 -61.42 -8.01 48.58
CA GLY A 1060 -61.10 -9.02 49.59
C GLY A 1060 -59.71 -8.83 50.24
N PRO A 1061 -59.34 -9.69 51.19
CA PRO A 1061 -59.73 -11.09 51.15
C PRO A 1061 -61.02 -11.37 51.98
N TYR A 1062 -61.90 -12.23 51.46
CA TYR A 1062 -63.14 -12.66 52.11
C TYR A 1062 -62.99 -14.06 52.69
N THR A 1063 -63.69 -14.35 53.78
CA THR A 1063 -63.66 -15.69 54.41
C THR A 1063 -64.66 -16.63 53.76
N LEU A 1064 -64.30 -17.90 53.60
CA LEU A 1064 -65.20 -18.98 53.22
C LEU A 1064 -65.39 -19.92 54.42
N THR A 1065 -66.57 -19.93 55.04
CA THR A 1065 -66.86 -20.82 56.18
C THR A 1065 -67.76 -21.97 55.72
N ILE A 1066 -67.34 -23.21 55.92
CA ILE A 1066 -68.12 -24.42 55.61
C ILE A 1066 -68.53 -25.07 56.93
N LYS A 1067 -69.84 -25.25 57.15
CA LYS A 1067 -70.38 -25.77 58.42
C LYS A 1067 -71.61 -26.65 58.27
N PRO A 1068 -71.93 -27.55 59.22
CA PRO A 1068 -73.22 -28.25 59.26
C PRO A 1068 -74.41 -27.32 59.49
N ASN A 1069 -75.61 -27.74 59.07
CA ASN A 1069 -76.86 -27.06 59.43
C ASN A 1069 -77.15 -27.20 60.94
N THR A 1070 -77.90 -26.25 61.49
CA THR A 1070 -78.23 -26.26 62.93
C THR A 1070 -79.01 -27.53 63.28
N GLY A 1071 -78.55 -28.27 64.30
CA GLY A 1071 -79.12 -29.55 64.72
C GLY A 1071 -78.74 -30.75 63.85
N VAL A 1072 -77.91 -30.59 62.82
CA VAL A 1072 -77.45 -31.68 61.95
C VAL A 1072 -75.99 -32.00 62.25
N THR A 1073 -75.69 -33.28 62.55
CA THR A 1073 -74.32 -33.77 62.64
C THR A 1073 -73.93 -34.35 61.29
N THR A 1074 -73.17 -33.59 60.51
CA THR A 1074 -72.78 -33.98 59.14
C THR A 1074 -71.53 -34.86 59.14
N VAL A 1075 -71.58 -35.96 58.38
CA VAL A 1075 -70.43 -36.79 58.01
C VAL A 1075 -70.08 -36.56 56.54
N LEU A 1076 -68.87 -36.07 56.27
CA LEU A 1076 -68.30 -36.04 54.92
C LEU A 1076 -67.48 -37.32 54.71
N SER A 1077 -67.92 -38.16 53.77
CA SER A 1077 -67.24 -39.39 53.36
C SER A 1077 -66.64 -39.22 51.97
N GLY A 1078 -65.54 -39.91 51.63
CA GLY A 1078 -64.88 -39.75 50.32
C GLY A 1078 -64.72 -41.06 49.56
N THR A 1079 -64.84 -41.01 48.23
CA THR A 1079 -64.54 -42.17 47.34
C THR A 1079 -63.20 -42.03 46.60
N PHE A 1080 -62.50 -40.90 46.75
CA PHE A 1080 -61.22 -40.64 46.09
C PHE A 1080 -60.06 -41.31 46.82
N ALA A 1081 -59.11 -41.91 46.09
CA ALA A 1081 -57.87 -42.45 46.65
C ALA A 1081 -56.85 -41.33 46.91
N GLY A 1082 -57.23 -40.35 47.74
CA GLY A 1082 -56.49 -39.12 48.05
C GLY A 1082 -57.26 -38.25 49.06
N PRO A 1083 -56.86 -36.98 49.31
CA PRO A 1083 -57.62 -36.10 50.18
C PRO A 1083 -59.05 -35.91 49.66
N SER A 1084 -60.06 -36.15 50.51
CA SER A 1084 -61.47 -36.00 50.11
C SER A 1084 -61.91 -34.55 49.98
N ILE A 1085 -61.17 -33.63 50.62
CA ILE A 1085 -61.23 -32.18 50.47
C ILE A 1085 -59.78 -31.72 50.28
N ASP A 1086 -59.47 -31.05 49.18
CA ASP A 1086 -58.14 -30.54 48.87
C ASP A 1086 -58.17 -29.01 48.70
N LEU A 1087 -57.36 -28.31 49.50
CA LEU A 1087 -57.19 -26.86 49.44
C LEU A 1087 -55.83 -26.56 48.79
N ASN A 1088 -55.85 -26.25 47.49
CA ASN A 1088 -54.65 -26.07 46.67
C ASN A 1088 -54.44 -24.59 46.35
N GLY A 1089 -53.92 -23.85 47.33
CA GLY A 1089 -53.69 -22.39 47.24
C GLY A 1089 -54.88 -21.53 47.67
N ALA A 1090 -55.91 -22.13 48.27
CA ALA A 1090 -57.05 -21.42 48.84
C ALA A 1090 -56.73 -20.92 50.27
N ASP A 1091 -56.84 -19.61 50.48
CA ASP A 1091 -56.66 -18.95 51.79
C ASP A 1091 -57.99 -18.55 52.42
N LEU A 1092 -58.01 -18.33 53.74
CA LEU A 1092 -59.19 -17.90 54.52
C LEU A 1092 -60.42 -18.82 54.44
N VAL A 1093 -60.18 -20.12 54.31
CA VAL A 1093 -61.21 -21.16 54.39
C VAL A 1093 -61.30 -21.68 55.82
N THR A 1094 -62.49 -21.72 56.40
CA THR A 1094 -62.77 -22.25 57.74
C THR A 1094 -63.74 -23.41 57.63
N PHE A 1095 -63.37 -24.59 58.14
CA PHE A 1095 -64.31 -25.67 58.38
C PHE A 1095 -64.78 -25.58 59.84
N ASP A 1096 -66.06 -25.27 60.03
CA ASP A 1096 -66.66 -25.09 61.34
C ASP A 1096 -67.61 -26.26 61.62
N GLY A 1097 -67.23 -27.17 62.52
CA GLY A 1097 -68.03 -28.35 62.87
C GLY A 1097 -69.21 -28.08 63.80
N HIS A 1098 -69.44 -26.84 64.27
CA HIS A 1098 -70.49 -26.54 65.24
C HIS A 1098 -71.88 -26.59 64.61
N ASN A 1099 -72.81 -27.29 65.26
CA ASN A 1099 -74.21 -27.42 64.84
C ASN A 1099 -75.22 -26.87 65.87
N SER A 1100 -74.76 -26.17 66.92
CA SER A 1100 -75.56 -25.75 68.08
C SER A 1100 -75.27 -24.32 68.57
N GLY A 1101 -75.08 -23.35 67.67
CA GLY A 1101 -75.20 -21.91 67.97
C GLY A 1101 -74.29 -21.26 69.04
N GLY A 1102 -73.29 -21.96 69.59
CA GLY A 1102 -72.33 -21.43 70.59
C GLY A 1102 -70.99 -20.97 69.99
N GLU A 1103 -70.24 -20.13 70.73
CA GLU A 1103 -69.00 -19.48 70.26
C GLU A 1103 -67.82 -20.44 69.96
N VAL A 1104 -66.98 -19.99 69.02
CA VAL A 1104 -65.98 -20.72 68.23
C VAL A 1104 -64.67 -21.02 69.01
N GLN A 1105 -64.17 -22.26 68.95
CA GLN A 1105 -62.72 -22.53 69.03
C GLN A 1105 -62.13 -22.61 67.62
N LYS A 1106 -61.26 -21.66 67.27
CA LYS A 1106 -60.52 -21.64 66.00
C LYS A 1106 -59.33 -22.60 66.06
N ILE A 1107 -59.14 -23.43 65.04
CA ILE A 1107 -57.82 -23.96 64.65
C ILE A 1107 -57.36 -23.14 63.46
#